data_AF-A0AA36NI73-F1
#
_entry.id   AF-A0AA36NI73-F1
#
_cell.length_a   1.000
_cell.length_b   1.000
_cell.length_c   1.000
_cell.angle_alpha   90.00
_cell.angle_beta   90.00
_cell.angle_gamma   90.00
#
_symmetry.space_group_name_H-M   'P 1'
#
loop_
_entity.id
_entity.type
_entity.pdbx_description
1 polymer ?
#
loop_
_entity_poly.entity_id
_entity_poly.type
_entity_poly.pdbx_seq_one_letter_code
_entity_poly.pdbx_strand_id
1 'polypeptide(L)'
;MAFVRTTFNVECSSTEHGEEVFVVGSHKKLGAWDPKAALKCTTTAETFPRWKSEAVQLANGSRIEFKVLVRSANAARWEHTGNRILEVKLPAKVEASMTVSCTWDQPGVKEDEELDSSRRPSGQLDTSMAIQRRGSRHLCKDRRGRVNEEMTRTPSLLLIDFDHFHQAAAEHVKELDAIEERAKLNRLQRKMKSTHLIERMAKITETVDPSKMVLLQGFNWESWRAGGGDYYSVVAKKVAMMSEMGFTDIWLPPCSQSVAPQGYLPSQLFNLESKYGAQGSLEALLERCHKAGLRCMADIVINHRCGDGQDKDGRWNQFSSGMKSRPSFKGVGDWGGWAVTLGDQYSDGSGMHAPGHMDGRFDAAPDIDHRNPKVQESISVWLRWLRLQVGFDGWRFDFAKGYAPDFVGHYCTKSHPAWAVGELWTDMHYDDQGLCYNQDRHRQALVDWVNATYKKSAAFDFTTKGILQEACQKTQFWRLKDGNGKPPGLIGWLPQFAVTFIDNHDTGSTQRHWPFPDDKVLIGYAYILTHPGIPSVFWDHIMDWGDDHRKKIASLMKARRESGIPVDAPVNIQCADDTLYLAEVGSPPGLRVALGPRPAGQPDMNYWTNGPAGHGYRVWVRRTTMPGKYNSLGPTPEATPLGSPRGGKKAGEEVRLSSDVALTIETLKLMDSMQLGKLRERLHTLLHATETAMAHKVNGSR
;
A
#
# COMPACT_ATOMS: atom_id res chain seq x y z
N MET A 1 54.56 4.84 14.63
CA MET A 1 53.33 4.13 15.03
C MET A 1 52.79 3.44 13.79
N ALA A 2 52.40 2.16 13.86
CA ALA A 2 51.72 1.50 12.75
C ALA A 2 50.35 2.16 12.52
N PHE A 3 49.92 2.33 11.28
CA PHE A 3 48.61 2.90 10.93
C PHE A 3 47.71 1.83 10.32
N VAL A 4 46.42 1.89 10.64
CA VAL A 4 45.37 1.01 10.15
C VAL A 4 44.47 1.77 9.19
N ARG A 5 44.25 1.23 7.98
CA ARG A 5 43.27 1.79 7.03
C ARG A 5 41.86 1.42 7.48
N THR A 6 41.13 2.40 7.99
CA THR A 6 39.81 2.21 8.60
C THR A 6 38.73 2.77 7.69
N THR A 7 37.74 1.95 7.35
CA THR A 7 36.56 2.37 6.59
C THR A 7 35.32 2.30 7.46
N PHE A 8 34.46 3.31 7.42
CA PHE A 8 33.21 3.33 8.17
C PHE A 8 32.02 2.97 7.27
N ASN A 9 31.26 1.95 7.69
CA ASN A 9 29.98 1.59 7.10
C ASN A 9 28.87 2.04 8.07
N VAL A 10 27.99 2.91 7.59
CA VAL A 10 26.88 3.47 8.36
C VAL A 10 25.57 3.03 7.72
N GLU A 11 24.76 2.26 8.42
CA GLU A 11 23.39 1.98 8.01
C GLU A 11 22.48 3.11 8.51
N CYS A 12 22.06 3.99 7.60
CA CYS A 12 21.23 5.16 7.89
C CYS A 12 20.11 5.28 6.85
N SER A 13 18.90 4.93 7.25
CA SER A 13 17.67 5.06 6.46
C SER A 13 16.91 6.36 6.73
N SER A 14 17.39 7.18 7.67
CA SER A 14 16.72 8.40 8.16
C SER A 14 17.16 9.68 7.43
N THR A 15 17.56 9.56 6.16
CA THR A 15 17.98 10.68 5.31
C THR A 15 16.89 11.06 4.31
N GLU A 16 16.70 12.36 4.09
CA GLU A 16 15.84 12.91 3.03
C GLU A 16 16.63 13.19 1.73
N HIS A 17 15.92 13.48 0.63
CA HIS A 17 16.57 13.76 -0.65
C HIS A 17 17.44 15.02 -0.56
N GLY A 18 18.72 14.89 -0.91
CA GLY A 18 19.71 15.97 -0.79
C GLY A 18 20.44 16.03 0.55
N GLU A 19 20.15 15.12 1.48
CA GLU A 19 20.91 14.96 2.72
C GLU A 19 22.07 13.96 2.56
N GLU A 20 23.14 14.21 3.30
CA GLU A 20 24.38 13.45 3.25
C GLU A 20 24.79 12.97 4.65
N VAL A 21 25.41 11.79 4.74
CA VAL A 21 25.86 11.18 5.99
C VAL A 21 27.36 11.40 6.21
N PHE A 22 27.76 11.76 7.43
CA PHE A 22 29.16 11.91 7.81
C PHE A 22 29.48 11.26 9.15
N VAL A 23 30.75 10.89 9.33
CA VAL A 23 31.34 10.44 10.59
C VAL A 23 32.22 11.56 11.15
N VAL A 24 31.97 11.96 12.40
CA VAL A 24 32.71 13.01 13.09
C VAL A 24 33.20 12.52 14.45
N GLY A 25 34.44 12.83 14.84
CA GLY A 25 35.00 12.28 16.07
C GLY A 25 36.24 12.99 16.56
N SER A 26 36.79 12.51 17.68
CA SER A 26 37.91 13.10 18.41
C SER A 26 39.23 13.10 17.64
N HIS A 27 39.37 12.24 16.63
CA HIS A 27 40.56 12.17 15.79
C HIS A 27 40.53 13.25 14.70
N LYS A 28 41.69 13.85 14.37
CA LYS A 28 41.81 14.91 13.34
C LYS A 28 41.29 14.49 11.97
N LYS A 29 41.42 13.20 11.61
CA LYS A 29 40.89 12.65 10.34
C LYS A 29 39.37 12.45 10.33
N LEU A 30 38.73 12.58 11.49
CA LEU A 30 37.27 12.60 11.67
C LEU A 30 36.80 14.01 12.07
N GLY A 31 37.58 15.05 11.79
CA GLY A 31 37.19 16.44 12.01
C GLY A 31 37.43 16.99 13.42
N ALA A 32 37.95 16.21 14.39
CA ALA A 32 38.18 16.68 15.76
C ALA A 32 36.93 17.34 16.40
N TRP A 33 35.77 16.72 16.21
CA TRP A 33 34.44 17.22 16.57
C TRP A 33 33.92 18.46 15.81
N ASP A 34 34.61 18.94 14.78
CA ASP A 34 34.11 19.96 13.85
C ASP A 34 33.28 19.31 12.71
N PRO A 35 31.96 19.56 12.63
CA PRO A 35 31.09 19.04 11.56
C PRO A 35 31.48 19.49 10.15
N LYS A 36 32.21 20.60 10.01
CA LYS A 36 32.69 21.08 8.71
C LYS A 36 33.86 20.23 8.19
N ALA A 37 34.61 19.62 9.09
CA ALA A 37 35.75 18.75 8.80
C ALA A 37 35.43 17.25 8.96
N ALA A 38 34.13 16.90 9.07
CA ALA A 38 33.67 15.53 9.23
C ALA A 38 33.93 14.66 7.98
N LEU A 39 34.13 13.36 8.19
CA LEU A 39 34.40 12.40 7.13
C LEU A 39 33.11 12.04 6.40
N LYS A 40 33.04 12.34 5.10
CA LYS A 40 31.86 12.06 4.26
C LYS A 40 31.69 10.58 3.97
N CYS A 41 30.44 10.11 4.00
CA CYS A 41 30.04 8.80 3.52
C CYS A 41 29.21 8.92 2.24
N THR A 42 29.30 7.93 1.36
CA THR A 42 28.58 7.88 0.08
C THR A 42 27.69 6.64 -0.02
N THR A 43 26.62 6.73 -0.81
CA THR A 43 25.68 5.63 -1.09
C THR A 43 25.21 5.71 -2.54
N THR A 44 24.65 4.62 -3.06
CA THR A 44 23.95 4.53 -4.35
C THR A 44 22.54 3.99 -4.15
N ALA A 45 21.71 3.99 -5.20
CA ALA A 45 20.35 3.42 -5.15
C ALA A 45 20.35 1.92 -4.79
N GLU A 46 21.39 1.18 -5.18
CA GLU A 46 21.55 -0.25 -4.92
C GLU A 46 22.13 -0.55 -3.52
N THR A 47 22.81 0.42 -2.92
CA THR A 47 23.51 0.24 -1.64
C THR A 47 22.79 0.90 -0.46
N PHE A 48 21.87 1.84 -0.71
CA PHE A 48 21.00 2.44 0.29
C PHE A 48 20.20 1.37 1.05
N PRO A 49 20.08 1.43 2.39
CA PRO A 49 20.46 2.54 3.30
C PRO A 49 21.89 2.47 3.85
N ARG A 50 22.82 1.77 3.19
CA ARG A 50 24.22 1.66 3.66
C ARG A 50 25.11 2.71 3.01
N TRP A 51 25.76 3.50 3.86
CA TRP A 51 26.68 4.56 3.51
C TRP A 51 28.11 4.14 3.84
N LYS A 52 29.07 4.43 2.97
CA LYS A 52 30.47 4.02 3.14
C LYS A 52 31.41 5.23 3.07
N SER A 53 32.34 5.35 4.01
CA SER A 53 33.37 6.39 3.97
C SER A 53 34.53 6.00 3.06
N GLU A 54 35.37 6.97 2.72
CA GLU A 54 36.74 6.67 2.29
C GLU A 54 37.56 6.09 3.46
N ALA A 55 38.61 5.34 3.13
CA ALA A 55 39.48 4.75 4.14
C ALA A 55 40.39 5.83 4.77
N VAL A 56 40.38 5.92 6.10
CA VAL A 56 41.24 6.84 6.87
C VAL A 56 42.33 6.08 7.62
N GLN A 57 43.51 6.66 7.73
CA GLN A 57 44.61 6.08 8.51
C GLN A 57 44.50 6.48 9.97
N LEU A 58 44.28 5.50 10.85
CA LEU A 58 44.20 5.67 12.30
C LEU A 58 45.38 4.94 12.96
N ALA A 59 45.95 5.50 14.02
CA ALA A 59 47.11 4.88 14.68
C ALA A 59 46.70 3.59 15.41
N ASN A 60 47.46 2.50 15.22
CA ASN A 60 47.27 1.26 15.96
C ASN A 60 47.48 1.51 17.46
N GLY A 61 46.57 1.00 18.29
CA GLY A 61 46.50 1.22 19.73
C GLY A 61 45.74 2.48 20.14
N SER A 62 45.18 3.26 19.21
CA SER A 62 44.41 4.48 19.55
C SER A 62 42.96 4.18 19.94
N ARG A 63 42.46 4.92 20.93
CA ARG A 63 41.04 4.95 21.33
C ARG A 63 40.40 6.22 20.76
N ILE A 64 39.42 6.06 19.89
CA ILE A 64 38.78 7.16 19.17
C ILE A 64 37.30 7.21 19.56
N GLU A 65 36.82 8.41 19.86
CA GLU A 65 35.39 8.65 20.07
C GLU A 65 34.80 9.27 18.82
N PHE A 66 33.64 8.80 18.36
CA PHE A 66 32.99 9.32 17.17
C PHE A 66 31.46 9.26 17.25
N LYS A 67 30.82 10.01 16.35
CA LYS A 67 29.39 10.02 16.10
C LYS A 67 29.09 10.10 14.60
N VAL A 68 27.86 9.74 14.25
CA VAL A 68 27.31 9.98 12.92
C VAL A 68 26.51 11.29 12.90
N LEU A 69 26.61 12.04 11.81
CA LEU A 69 25.76 13.21 11.54
C LEU A 69 25.10 13.09 10.16
N VAL A 70 23.88 13.60 10.03
CA VAL A 70 23.18 13.80 8.75
C VAL A 70 23.15 15.29 8.48
N ARG A 71 23.53 15.72 7.28
CA ARG A 71 23.64 17.12 6.91
C ARG A 71 22.87 17.44 5.63
N SER A 72 22.11 18.53 5.68
CA SER A 72 21.53 19.21 4.52
C SER A 72 22.30 20.51 4.24
N ALA A 73 21.92 21.24 3.18
CA ALA A 73 22.57 22.51 2.84
C ALA A 73 22.56 23.55 3.99
N ASN A 74 21.57 23.49 4.89
CA ASN A 74 21.33 24.53 5.91
C ASN A 74 21.29 23.98 7.36
N ALA A 75 21.37 22.67 7.58
CA ALA A 75 21.25 22.09 8.92
C ALA A 75 22.09 20.80 9.08
N ALA A 76 22.51 20.52 10.31
CA ALA A 76 23.16 19.26 10.69
C ALA A 76 22.42 18.62 11.87
N ARG A 77 22.03 17.36 11.71
CA ARG A 77 21.41 16.53 12.73
C ARG A 77 22.43 15.52 13.24
N TRP A 78 22.56 15.43 14.55
CA TRP A 78 23.43 14.46 15.21
C TRP A 78 22.64 13.23 15.61
N GLU A 79 23.29 12.07 15.63
CA GLU A 79 22.69 10.90 16.27
C GLU A 79 22.48 11.16 17.78
N HIS A 80 21.36 10.65 18.29
CA HIS A 80 20.88 10.87 19.64
C HIS A 80 21.64 10.03 20.67
N THR A 81 22.27 8.93 20.24
CA THR A 81 23.07 8.05 21.10
C THR A 81 24.32 8.76 21.64
N GLY A 82 24.90 8.25 22.72
CA GLY A 82 26.20 8.73 23.22
C GLY A 82 27.34 8.53 22.20
N ASN A 83 28.51 9.11 22.48
CA ASN A 83 29.71 8.90 21.65
C ASN A 83 30.05 7.41 21.55
N ARG A 84 30.31 6.94 20.33
CA ARG A 84 30.80 5.59 20.07
C ARG A 84 32.30 5.56 20.31
N ILE A 85 32.81 4.43 20.81
CA ILE A 85 34.23 4.22 21.08
C ILE A 85 34.74 3.17 20.11
N LEU A 86 35.80 3.51 19.37
CA LEU A 86 36.57 2.61 18.51
C LEU A 86 37.95 2.39 19.13
N GLU A 87 38.33 1.12 19.31
CA GLU A 87 39.69 0.74 19.71
C GLU A 87 40.43 0.18 18.50
N VAL A 88 41.35 0.95 17.93
CA VAL A 88 42.08 0.53 16.75
C VAL A 88 43.13 -0.50 17.16
N LYS A 89 42.86 -1.80 16.97
CA LYS A 89 43.78 -2.89 17.33
C LYS A 89 43.91 -3.90 16.21
N LEU A 90 45.11 -4.04 15.63
CA LEU A 90 45.43 -5.14 14.70
C LEU A 90 46.81 -5.76 15.01
N PRO A 91 46.98 -7.09 14.79
CA PRO A 91 48.26 -7.76 14.96
C PRO A 91 49.28 -7.25 13.92
N ALA A 92 50.53 -7.09 14.35
CA ALA A 92 51.61 -6.46 13.59
C ALA A 92 51.94 -7.20 12.28
N LYS A 93 51.25 -6.88 11.18
CA LYS A 93 51.63 -7.19 9.79
C LYS A 93 51.32 -6.01 8.86
N VAL A 94 52.06 -5.96 7.76
CA VAL A 94 52.55 -4.73 7.11
C VAL A 94 51.51 -3.88 6.37
N GLU A 95 50.29 -4.35 6.09
CA GLU A 95 49.19 -3.49 5.64
C GLU A 95 47.87 -4.08 6.13
N ALA A 96 47.28 -3.45 7.17
CA ALA A 96 46.08 -3.96 7.80
C ALA A 96 44.93 -2.95 7.62
N SER A 97 43.84 -3.40 7.02
CA SER A 97 42.60 -2.64 6.85
C SER A 97 41.51 -3.17 7.79
N MET A 98 40.67 -2.28 8.31
CA MET A 98 39.52 -2.64 9.13
C MET A 98 38.26 -1.93 8.63
N THR A 99 37.12 -2.62 8.74
CA THR A 99 35.81 -2.02 8.47
C THR A 99 35.04 -1.90 9.77
N VAL A 100 34.56 -0.69 10.04
CA VAL A 100 33.82 -0.32 11.24
C VAL A 100 32.36 -0.09 10.85
N SER A 101 31.48 -0.98 11.27
CA SER A 101 30.06 -0.95 10.93
C SER A 101 29.21 -0.44 12.11
N CYS A 102 28.32 0.50 11.85
CA CYS A 102 27.37 1.04 12.83
C CYS A 102 26.03 1.40 12.19
N THR A 103 24.97 1.51 12.99
CA THR A 103 23.61 1.86 12.55
C THR A 103 23.18 3.16 13.22
N TRP A 104 22.58 4.06 12.46
CA TRP A 104 22.08 5.36 12.95
C TRP A 104 21.15 5.17 14.15
N ASP A 105 21.32 6.00 15.19
CA ASP A 105 20.54 5.99 16.44
C ASP A 105 20.49 4.64 17.20
N GLN A 106 21.43 3.73 16.93
CA GLN A 106 21.56 2.45 17.64
C GLN A 106 22.92 2.33 18.33
N PRO A 107 23.02 1.97 19.62
CA PRO A 107 24.30 1.80 20.30
C PRO A 107 25.11 0.62 19.73
N GLY A 108 26.44 0.72 19.76
CA GLY A 108 27.36 -0.37 19.40
C GLY A 108 28.13 -0.17 18.08
N VAL A 109 29.23 -0.90 17.95
CA VAL A 109 30.11 -0.90 16.78
C VAL A 109 30.48 -2.35 16.48
N LYS A 110 30.44 -2.76 15.21
CA LYS A 110 30.93 -4.07 14.75
C LYS A 110 32.20 -3.88 13.92
N GLU A 111 33.24 -4.64 14.24
CA GLU A 111 34.52 -4.62 13.53
C GLU A 111 34.62 -5.89 12.69
N ASP A 112 34.74 -5.74 11.37
CA ASP A 112 34.94 -6.84 10.43
C ASP A 112 36.38 -6.82 9.91
N GLU A 113 37.13 -7.92 10.12
CA GLU A 113 38.50 -8.08 9.62
C GLU A 113 38.49 -8.65 8.19
N GLU A 114 39.02 -7.92 7.21
CA GLU A 114 39.27 -8.44 5.86
C GLU A 114 40.74 -8.85 5.71
N LEU A 115 41.01 -10.16 5.60
CA LEU A 115 42.28 -10.70 5.14
C LEU A 115 42.31 -10.66 3.61
N ASP A 116 43.11 -9.76 3.04
CA ASP A 116 43.33 -9.64 1.60
C ASP A 116 43.91 -10.94 1.01
N SER A 117 43.11 -11.66 0.22
CA SER A 117 43.49 -12.89 -0.46
C SER A 117 44.19 -12.67 -1.81
N SER A 118 44.68 -11.46 -2.11
CA SER A 118 45.27 -11.13 -3.41
C SER A 118 46.81 -11.02 -3.39
N ARG A 119 47.51 -12.12 -3.10
CA ARG A 119 48.93 -12.32 -3.52
C ARG A 119 49.35 -13.77 -3.32
N ARG A 120 49.39 -14.56 -4.41
CA ARG A 120 50.19 -15.79 -4.45
C ARG A 120 51.64 -15.43 -4.76
N PRO A 121 52.62 -15.91 -3.98
CA PRO A 121 53.95 -16.14 -4.50
C PRO A 121 54.08 -17.63 -4.86
N SER A 122 54.44 -17.86 -6.11
CA SER A 122 55.08 -19.09 -6.57
C SER A 122 56.40 -19.33 -5.84
N GLY A 123 56.70 -20.58 -5.47
CA GLY A 123 58.09 -21.00 -5.28
C GLY A 123 58.37 -21.82 -4.03
N GLN A 124 58.66 -23.09 -4.28
CA GLN A 124 59.68 -23.94 -3.64
C GLN A 124 59.73 -24.10 -2.12
N LEU A 125 59.60 -25.37 -1.73
CA LEU A 125 60.11 -25.94 -0.48
C LEU A 125 61.56 -25.53 -0.24
N ASP A 126 61.84 -25.00 0.94
CA ASP A 126 63.14 -25.19 1.56
C ASP A 126 63.01 -25.57 3.04
N THR A 127 63.79 -26.58 3.38
CA THR A 127 63.86 -27.31 4.63
C THR A 127 64.75 -26.57 5.64
N SER A 128 64.25 -26.28 6.85
CA SER A 128 65.13 -26.24 8.02
C SER A 128 64.37 -26.53 9.32
N MET A 129 65.07 -27.26 10.18
CA MET A 129 64.62 -27.94 11.39
C MET A 129 64.47 -26.97 12.57
N ALA A 130 63.48 -27.19 13.44
CA ALA A 130 63.73 -27.44 14.87
C ALA A 130 62.44 -27.80 15.62
N ILE A 131 62.56 -28.87 16.40
CA ILE A 131 61.52 -29.59 17.13
C ILE A 131 61.38 -29.02 18.55
N GLN A 132 60.15 -28.91 19.05
CA GLN A 132 59.87 -29.25 20.45
C GLN A 132 58.51 -29.94 20.59
N ARG A 133 58.55 -31.17 21.09
CA ARG A 133 57.43 -32.13 21.23
C ARG A 133 56.58 -31.87 22.47
N ARG A 134 55.28 -32.21 22.38
CA ARG A 134 54.53 -33.24 23.15
C ARG A 134 53.03 -33.04 22.83
N GLY A 135 52.20 -34.00 22.45
CA GLY A 135 52.33 -35.41 22.11
C GLY A 135 50.94 -35.91 21.70
N SER A 136 50.85 -36.79 20.70
CA SER A 136 49.69 -37.67 20.45
C SER A 136 50.13 -38.79 19.52
N ARG A 137 49.80 -40.03 19.92
CA ARG A 137 50.24 -41.27 19.27
C ARG A 137 49.51 -41.42 17.93
N HIS A 138 50.23 -41.59 16.83
CA HIS A 138 49.65 -41.96 15.53
C HIS A 138 50.29 -43.27 15.06
N LEU A 139 49.47 -44.11 14.43
CA LEU A 139 49.89 -45.34 13.75
C LEU A 139 50.90 -44.99 12.65
N CYS A 140 52.11 -45.52 12.74
CA CYS A 140 53.09 -45.43 11.65
C CYS A 140 53.46 -46.83 11.16
N LYS A 141 53.39 -47.02 9.84
CA LYS A 141 53.98 -48.16 9.13
C LYS A 141 55.47 -47.89 8.95
N ASP A 142 56.30 -48.92 9.05
CA ASP A 142 57.70 -48.82 8.63
C ASP A 142 57.82 -48.82 7.10
N ARG A 143 59.03 -48.54 6.58
CA ARG A 143 59.31 -48.48 5.13
C ARG A 143 59.19 -49.82 4.40
N ARG A 144 58.87 -50.92 5.09
CA ARG A 144 58.55 -52.22 4.48
C ARG A 144 57.07 -52.62 4.70
N GLY A 145 56.25 -51.69 5.18
CA GLY A 145 54.80 -51.86 5.30
C GLY A 145 54.33 -52.63 6.54
N ARG A 146 55.22 -52.95 7.50
CA ARG A 146 54.81 -53.63 8.74
C ARG A 146 54.41 -52.61 9.81
N VAL A 147 53.33 -52.92 10.52
CA VAL A 147 52.87 -52.16 11.69
C VAL A 147 53.44 -52.82 12.94
N ASN A 148 53.85 -52.01 13.91
CA ASN A 148 54.45 -52.47 15.17
C ASN A 148 53.56 -53.53 15.87
N GLU A 149 54.06 -54.75 16.08
CA GLU A 149 53.26 -55.92 16.50
C GLU A 149 52.82 -55.92 17.98
N GLU A 150 53.19 -54.92 18.78
CA GLU A 150 52.87 -54.85 20.22
C GLU A 150 51.49 -54.23 20.56
N MET A 151 50.57 -54.11 19.61
CA MET A 151 49.17 -53.68 19.88
C MET A 151 48.09 -54.67 19.40
N THR A 152 48.42 -55.95 19.16
CA THR A 152 47.46 -56.98 18.72
C THR A 152 46.68 -57.68 19.85
N ARG A 153 46.49 -57.03 21.02
CA ARG A 153 45.71 -57.62 22.12
C ARG A 153 44.67 -56.68 22.72
N THR A 154 43.82 -56.10 21.88
CA THR A 154 42.56 -55.47 22.33
C THR A 154 41.38 -56.08 21.57
N PRO A 155 40.47 -56.83 22.23
CA PRO A 155 39.37 -57.58 21.59
C PRO A 155 38.23 -56.73 20.99
N SER A 156 38.35 -55.41 20.87
CA SER A 156 37.23 -54.50 20.55
C SER A 156 37.25 -53.92 19.14
N LEU A 157 38.12 -54.39 18.25
CA LEU A 157 38.27 -53.86 16.87
C LEU A 157 37.95 -54.87 15.76
N LEU A 158 37.32 -56.00 16.09
CA LEU A 158 37.02 -57.09 15.14
C LEU A 158 35.55 -57.16 14.67
N LEU A 159 34.75 -56.12 14.89
CA LEU A 159 33.32 -56.11 14.52
C LEU A 159 32.85 -54.76 13.97
N ILE A 160 33.57 -54.20 12.99
CA ILE A 160 32.99 -53.17 12.12
C ILE A 160 33.11 -53.69 10.70
N ASP A 161 31.97 -54.14 10.17
CA ASP A 161 31.81 -54.44 8.76
C ASP A 161 31.90 -53.12 7.98
N PHE A 162 33.03 -52.93 7.31
CA PHE A 162 33.30 -51.71 6.55
C PHE A 162 32.32 -51.54 5.38
N ASP A 163 31.77 -52.63 4.83
CA ASP A 163 30.78 -52.55 3.74
C ASP A 163 29.44 -52.05 4.30
N HIS A 164 29.06 -52.47 5.50
CA HIS A 164 27.88 -51.95 6.20
C HIS A 164 28.04 -50.46 6.57
N PHE A 165 29.23 -50.05 7.02
CA PHE A 165 29.51 -48.64 7.31
C PHE A 165 29.51 -47.78 6.03
N HIS A 166 30.04 -48.28 4.92
CA HIS A 166 30.01 -47.59 3.64
C HIS A 166 28.59 -47.48 3.07
N GLN A 167 27.75 -48.52 3.21
CA GLN A 167 26.34 -48.45 2.83
C GLN A 167 25.56 -47.45 3.69
N ALA A 168 25.74 -47.49 5.02
CA ALA A 168 25.10 -46.54 5.92
C ALA A 168 25.54 -45.09 5.66
N ALA A 169 26.83 -44.86 5.37
CA ALA A 169 27.34 -43.55 4.97
C ALA A 169 26.77 -43.10 3.62
N ALA A 170 26.64 -44.01 2.64
CA ALA A 170 26.06 -43.69 1.34
C ALA A 170 24.55 -43.40 1.43
N GLU A 171 23.81 -44.10 2.29
CA GLU A 171 22.42 -43.79 2.59
C GLU A 171 22.27 -42.45 3.30
N HIS A 172 23.15 -42.14 4.25
CA HIS A 172 23.12 -40.86 4.96
C HIS A 172 23.50 -39.69 4.04
N VAL A 173 24.42 -39.88 3.09
CA VAL A 173 24.70 -38.89 2.03
C VAL A 173 23.49 -38.70 1.11
N LYS A 174 22.80 -39.77 0.70
CA LYS A 174 21.55 -39.66 -0.07
C LYS A 174 20.45 -38.94 0.71
N GLU A 175 20.38 -39.15 2.01
CA GLU A 175 19.40 -38.51 2.90
C GLU A 175 19.72 -37.01 3.07
N LEU A 176 21.00 -36.66 3.21
CA LEU A 176 21.49 -35.28 3.23
C LEU A 176 21.23 -34.57 1.88
N ASP A 177 21.51 -35.23 0.76
CA ASP A 177 21.23 -34.71 -0.59
C ASP A 177 19.71 -34.51 -0.79
N ALA A 178 18.88 -35.43 -0.28
CA ALA A 178 17.42 -35.29 -0.31
C ALA A 178 16.92 -34.13 0.56
N ILE A 179 17.53 -33.91 1.73
CA ILE A 179 17.23 -32.76 2.60
C ILE A 179 17.65 -31.46 1.92
N GLU A 180 18.82 -31.43 1.28
CA GLU A 180 19.33 -30.25 0.58
C GLU A 180 18.47 -29.93 -0.66
N GLU A 181 18.08 -30.93 -1.45
CA GLU A 181 17.17 -30.74 -2.57
C GLU A 181 15.77 -30.33 -2.10
N ARG A 182 15.26 -30.83 -0.96
CA ARG A 182 13.99 -30.36 -0.38
C ARG A 182 14.10 -28.94 0.17
N ALA A 183 15.23 -28.56 0.76
CA ALA A 183 15.51 -27.20 1.20
C ALA A 183 15.63 -26.23 0.02
N LYS A 184 16.23 -26.68 -1.09
CA LYS A 184 16.34 -25.94 -2.35
C LYS A 184 14.99 -25.82 -3.04
N LEU A 185 14.17 -26.87 -3.05
CA LEU A 185 12.79 -26.82 -3.54
C LEU A 185 11.94 -25.86 -2.70
N ASN A 186 12.09 -25.86 -1.37
CA ASN A 186 11.45 -24.90 -0.47
C ASN A 186 11.95 -23.47 -0.72
N ARG A 187 13.24 -23.26 -0.97
CA ARG A 187 13.79 -21.94 -1.35
C ARG A 187 13.29 -21.50 -2.73
N LEU A 188 13.17 -22.40 -3.69
CA LEU A 188 12.62 -22.15 -5.02
C LEU A 188 11.13 -21.87 -4.98
N GLN A 189 10.35 -22.60 -4.17
CA GLN A 189 8.93 -22.32 -3.93
C GLN A 189 8.74 -20.98 -3.20
N ARG A 190 9.60 -20.64 -2.23
CA ARG A 190 9.61 -19.31 -1.60
C ARG A 190 9.98 -18.22 -2.60
N LYS A 191 10.99 -18.44 -3.45
CA LYS A 191 11.38 -17.51 -4.53
C LYS A 191 10.30 -17.35 -5.58
N MET A 192 9.63 -18.43 -6.02
CA MET A 192 8.49 -18.40 -6.94
C MET A 192 7.29 -17.66 -6.33
N LYS A 193 6.98 -17.89 -5.04
CA LYS A 193 5.99 -17.10 -4.32
C LYS A 193 6.40 -15.63 -4.21
N SER A 194 7.69 -15.34 -4.02
CA SER A 194 8.22 -13.97 -3.99
C SER A 194 8.21 -13.29 -5.36
N THR A 195 8.52 -13.97 -6.48
CA THR A 195 8.40 -13.38 -7.82
C THR A 195 6.95 -13.17 -8.21
N HIS A 196 6.06 -14.12 -7.90
CA HIS A 196 4.61 -13.92 -8.06
C HIS A 196 4.09 -12.79 -7.16
N LEU A 197 4.60 -12.66 -5.93
CA LEU A 197 4.31 -11.54 -5.03
C LEU A 197 4.86 -10.22 -5.60
N ILE A 198 6.04 -10.21 -6.22
CA ILE A 198 6.62 -9.01 -6.88
C ILE A 198 5.81 -8.63 -8.13
N GLU A 199 5.36 -9.59 -8.94
CA GLU A 199 4.46 -9.34 -10.08
C GLU A 199 3.06 -8.86 -9.61
N ARG A 200 2.52 -9.43 -8.53
CA ARG A 200 1.31 -8.90 -7.87
C ARG A 200 1.57 -7.52 -7.29
N MET A 201 2.71 -7.27 -6.65
CA MET A 201 3.10 -5.97 -6.10
C MET A 201 3.24 -4.91 -7.21
N ALA A 202 3.75 -5.28 -8.39
CA ALA A 202 3.82 -4.40 -9.56
C ALA A 202 2.42 -4.06 -10.11
N LYS A 203 1.46 -4.99 -10.07
CA LYS A 203 0.04 -4.71 -10.35
C LYS A 203 -0.64 -3.87 -9.26
N ILE A 204 -0.19 -3.96 -8.02
CA ILE A 204 -0.73 -3.25 -6.83
C ILE A 204 -0.27 -1.77 -6.77
N THR A 205 0.78 -1.39 -7.51
CA THR A 205 1.32 -0.02 -7.53
C THR A 205 0.84 0.86 -8.68
N GLU A 206 -0.06 0.39 -9.55
CA GLU A 206 -0.71 1.30 -10.51
C GLU A 206 -1.60 2.26 -9.72
N THR A 207 -1.27 3.55 -9.79
CA THR A 207 -2.07 4.63 -9.20
C THR A 207 -3.52 4.49 -9.64
N VAL A 208 -4.42 4.30 -8.69
CA VAL A 208 -5.85 4.22 -8.96
C VAL A 208 -6.32 5.54 -9.55
N ASP A 209 -6.98 5.49 -10.70
CA ASP A 209 -7.67 6.64 -11.29
C ASP A 209 -9.06 6.78 -10.67
N PRO A 210 -9.31 7.78 -9.80
CA PRO A 210 -10.60 7.95 -9.15
C PRO A 210 -11.75 8.23 -10.12
N SER A 211 -11.45 8.71 -11.33
CA SER A 211 -12.45 9.04 -12.36
C SER A 211 -13.14 7.79 -12.90
N LYS A 212 -12.46 6.64 -12.83
CA LYS A 212 -12.98 5.35 -13.29
C LYS A 212 -13.71 4.58 -12.21
N MET A 213 -13.62 5.04 -10.96
CA MET A 213 -14.09 4.25 -9.82
C MET A 213 -15.60 4.29 -9.67
N VAL A 214 -16.17 3.12 -9.40
CA VAL A 214 -17.49 2.97 -8.79
C VAL A 214 -17.37 1.90 -7.72
N LEU A 215 -17.57 2.31 -6.47
CA LEU A 215 -17.52 1.43 -5.31
C LEU A 215 -18.88 0.72 -5.14
N LEU A 216 -18.84 -0.56 -4.78
CA LEU A 216 -19.98 -1.29 -4.25
C LEU A 216 -19.73 -1.56 -2.78
N GLN A 217 -20.64 -1.16 -1.89
CA GLN A 217 -20.69 -1.77 -0.57
C GLN A 217 -21.26 -3.19 -0.74
N GLY A 218 -20.41 -4.20 -0.49
CA GLY A 218 -20.66 -5.61 -0.78
C GLY A 218 -21.48 -6.36 0.26
N PHE A 219 -22.16 -5.66 1.16
CA PHE A 219 -22.92 -6.22 2.27
C PHE A 219 -23.92 -5.22 2.84
N ASN A 220 -24.82 -5.73 3.66
CA ASN A 220 -25.78 -4.99 4.47
C ASN A 220 -25.71 -5.49 5.93
N TRP A 221 -26.54 -4.93 6.82
CA TRP A 221 -26.47 -5.25 8.24
C TRP A 221 -26.84 -6.71 8.58
N GLU A 222 -27.64 -7.36 7.73
CA GLU A 222 -28.10 -8.73 7.92
C GLU A 222 -27.26 -9.77 7.16
N SER A 223 -26.23 -9.35 6.41
CA SER A 223 -25.43 -10.24 5.55
C SER A 223 -24.78 -11.40 6.31
N TRP A 224 -24.44 -11.24 7.58
CA TRP A 224 -23.88 -12.30 8.43
C TRP A 224 -24.83 -13.49 8.63
N ARG A 225 -26.14 -13.32 8.39
CA ARG A 225 -27.14 -14.40 8.46
C ARG A 225 -27.30 -15.16 7.15
N ALA A 226 -26.77 -14.63 6.05
CA ALA A 226 -26.95 -15.20 4.72
C ALA A 226 -25.95 -16.33 4.44
N GLY A 227 -26.25 -17.14 3.41
CA GLY A 227 -25.32 -18.16 2.93
C GLY A 227 -25.07 -19.34 3.89
N GLY A 228 -25.88 -19.51 4.93
CA GLY A 228 -25.71 -20.61 5.90
C GLY A 228 -24.40 -20.50 6.70
N GLY A 229 -23.88 -19.28 6.89
CA GLY A 229 -22.58 -19.04 7.53
C GLY A 229 -21.42 -18.85 6.54
N ASP A 230 -21.68 -18.86 5.23
CA ASP A 230 -20.70 -18.49 4.19
C ASP A 230 -21.29 -17.42 3.24
N TYR A 231 -21.32 -16.19 3.74
CA TYR A 231 -21.68 -15.01 2.96
C TYR A 231 -20.68 -14.72 1.84
N TYR A 232 -19.38 -14.99 2.03
CA TYR A 232 -18.38 -14.77 0.98
C TYR A 232 -18.70 -15.58 -0.29
N SER A 233 -19.19 -16.81 -0.16
CA SER A 233 -19.71 -17.61 -1.28
C SER A 233 -20.95 -17.01 -1.94
N VAL A 234 -21.80 -16.27 -1.20
CA VAL A 234 -22.94 -15.53 -1.77
C VAL A 234 -22.44 -14.40 -2.67
N VAL A 235 -21.50 -13.59 -2.17
CA VAL A 235 -20.88 -12.51 -2.93
C VAL A 235 -20.16 -13.06 -4.15
N ALA A 236 -19.43 -14.18 -4.02
CA ALA A 236 -18.69 -14.81 -5.10
C ALA A 236 -19.59 -15.12 -6.30
N LYS A 237 -20.82 -15.61 -6.08
CA LYS A 237 -21.80 -15.91 -7.14
C LYS A 237 -22.23 -14.67 -7.94
N LYS A 238 -22.04 -13.46 -7.39
CA LYS A 238 -22.46 -12.19 -7.99
C LYS A 238 -21.32 -11.43 -8.68
N VAL A 239 -20.06 -11.86 -8.51
CA VAL A 239 -18.87 -11.19 -9.05
C VAL A 239 -18.94 -10.91 -10.56
N ALA A 240 -19.41 -11.88 -11.36
CA ALA A 240 -19.51 -11.70 -12.81
C ALA A 240 -20.47 -10.54 -13.16
N MET A 241 -21.65 -10.53 -12.53
CA MET A 241 -22.63 -9.45 -12.72
C MET A 241 -22.09 -8.10 -12.23
N MET A 242 -21.36 -8.06 -11.10
CA MET A 242 -20.74 -6.82 -10.61
C MET A 242 -19.73 -6.25 -11.62
N SER A 243 -18.88 -7.11 -12.18
CA SER A 243 -17.88 -6.72 -13.18
C SER A 243 -18.54 -6.25 -14.48
N GLU A 244 -19.55 -6.97 -14.98
CA GLU A 244 -20.30 -6.60 -16.19
C GLU A 244 -21.04 -5.25 -16.05
N MET A 245 -21.57 -4.95 -14.86
CA MET A 245 -22.16 -3.65 -14.55
C MET A 245 -21.12 -2.52 -14.57
N GLY A 246 -19.85 -2.85 -14.29
CA GLY A 246 -18.72 -1.94 -14.26
C GLY A 246 -18.43 -1.34 -12.90
N PHE A 247 -18.70 -2.09 -11.83
CA PHE A 247 -18.05 -1.83 -10.55
C PHE A 247 -16.54 -2.03 -10.70
N THR A 248 -15.75 -1.27 -9.94
CA THR A 248 -14.29 -1.39 -9.92
C THR A 248 -13.77 -1.87 -8.58
N ASP A 249 -14.52 -1.59 -7.51
CA ASP A 249 -14.14 -1.86 -6.14
C ASP A 249 -15.34 -2.42 -5.37
N ILE A 250 -15.09 -3.38 -4.50
CA ILE A 250 -16.06 -3.89 -3.53
C ILE A 250 -15.54 -3.69 -2.12
N TRP A 251 -16.31 -2.98 -1.29
CA TRP A 251 -16.09 -2.89 0.16
C TRP A 251 -16.75 -4.09 0.83
N LEU A 252 -15.92 -4.97 1.41
CA LEU A 252 -16.33 -6.17 2.13
C LEU A 252 -16.41 -5.88 3.64
N PRO A 253 -17.27 -6.59 4.38
CA PRO A 253 -17.45 -6.36 5.81
C PRO A 253 -16.19 -6.71 6.62
N PRO A 254 -16.11 -6.32 7.91
CA PRO A 254 -14.99 -6.68 8.76
C PRO A 254 -14.79 -8.20 8.79
N CYS A 255 -13.59 -8.65 8.45
CA CYS A 255 -13.29 -10.07 8.23
C CYS A 255 -12.70 -10.79 9.45
N SER A 256 -12.28 -10.05 10.47
CA SER A 256 -11.73 -10.61 11.70
C SER A 256 -12.84 -11.23 12.57
N GLN A 257 -12.45 -12.16 13.42
CA GLN A 257 -13.30 -12.68 14.48
C GLN A 257 -13.73 -11.52 15.40
N SER A 258 -15.02 -11.54 15.74
CA SER A 258 -15.71 -10.44 16.41
C SER A 258 -16.71 -10.98 17.44
N VAL A 259 -16.93 -10.22 18.51
CA VAL A 259 -17.97 -10.52 19.51
C VAL A 259 -19.36 -10.32 18.90
N ALA A 260 -19.54 -9.22 18.16
CA ALA A 260 -20.76 -8.95 17.41
C ALA A 260 -20.71 -9.66 16.04
N PRO A 261 -21.79 -10.30 15.59
CA PRO A 261 -21.79 -11.04 14.34
C PRO A 261 -21.58 -10.17 13.10
N GLN A 262 -21.86 -8.87 13.18
CA GLN A 262 -21.64 -7.91 12.10
C GLN A 262 -20.17 -7.55 11.88
N GLY A 263 -19.28 -7.88 12.83
CA GLY A 263 -17.83 -7.64 12.71
C GLY A 263 -17.30 -6.42 13.48
N TYR A 264 -18.16 -5.46 13.83
CA TYR A 264 -17.78 -4.18 14.46
C TYR A 264 -17.39 -4.24 15.96
N LEU A 265 -17.25 -5.43 16.55
CA LEU A 265 -16.62 -5.63 17.86
C LEU A 265 -15.44 -6.62 17.77
N PRO A 266 -14.40 -6.30 16.98
CA PRO A 266 -13.33 -7.26 16.67
C PRO A 266 -12.54 -7.64 17.92
N SER A 267 -12.08 -8.89 18.00
CA SER A 267 -11.17 -9.36 19.05
C SER A 267 -9.86 -9.89 18.46
N GLN A 268 -9.89 -11.04 17.81
CA GLN A 268 -8.69 -11.67 17.24
C GLN A 268 -8.43 -11.23 15.80
N LEU A 269 -7.66 -10.15 15.63
CA LEU A 269 -7.48 -9.51 14.32
C LEU A 269 -6.92 -10.42 13.21
N PHE A 270 -6.09 -11.41 13.53
CA PHE A 270 -5.55 -12.35 12.53
C PHE A 270 -6.40 -13.62 12.34
N ASN A 271 -7.42 -13.81 13.17
CA ASN A 271 -8.36 -14.91 13.02
C ASN A 271 -9.50 -14.45 12.08
N LEU A 272 -9.48 -14.92 10.83
CA LEU A 272 -10.48 -14.53 9.82
C LEU A 272 -11.69 -15.47 9.75
N GLU A 273 -11.91 -16.24 10.81
CA GLU A 273 -13.12 -17.04 10.99
C GLU A 273 -14.26 -16.14 11.53
N SER A 274 -14.86 -15.37 10.64
CA SER A 274 -15.97 -14.45 10.96
C SER A 274 -17.33 -15.10 10.75
N LYS A 275 -18.41 -14.39 11.11
CA LYS A 275 -19.78 -14.82 10.78
C LYS A 275 -20.11 -14.69 9.29
N TYR A 276 -19.26 -14.02 8.51
CA TYR A 276 -19.40 -13.95 7.06
C TYR A 276 -18.80 -15.17 6.35
N GLY A 277 -17.97 -15.95 7.02
CA GLY A 277 -17.37 -17.17 6.48
C GLY A 277 -15.96 -17.41 6.98
N ALA A 278 -15.44 -18.60 6.65
CA ALA A 278 -14.08 -19.00 6.96
C ALA A 278 -13.06 -18.26 6.10
N GLN A 279 -11.80 -18.24 6.55
CA GLN A 279 -10.70 -17.58 5.82
C GLN A 279 -10.57 -18.08 4.37
N GLY A 280 -10.74 -19.39 4.14
CA GLY A 280 -10.65 -19.97 2.80
C GLY A 280 -11.73 -19.46 1.83
N SER A 281 -12.95 -19.24 2.30
CA SER A 281 -14.03 -18.68 1.46
C SER A 281 -13.78 -17.21 1.12
N LEU A 282 -13.21 -16.44 2.07
CA LEU A 282 -12.77 -15.07 1.82
C LEU A 282 -11.67 -15.02 0.75
N GLU A 283 -10.60 -15.81 0.92
CA GLU A 283 -9.49 -15.85 -0.05
C GLU A 283 -9.96 -16.26 -1.46
N ALA A 284 -10.88 -17.22 -1.55
CA ALA A 284 -11.49 -17.63 -2.81
C ALA A 284 -12.34 -16.51 -3.46
N LEU A 285 -13.09 -15.75 -2.65
CA LEU A 285 -13.81 -14.57 -3.12
C LEU A 285 -12.85 -13.50 -3.67
N LEU A 286 -11.80 -13.17 -2.92
CA LEU A 286 -10.79 -12.18 -3.33
C LEU A 286 -10.15 -12.57 -4.66
N GLU A 287 -9.73 -13.83 -4.81
CA GLU A 287 -9.17 -14.34 -6.07
C GLU A 287 -10.17 -14.21 -7.24
N ARG A 288 -11.45 -14.53 -6.99
CA ARG A 288 -12.50 -14.41 -8.01
C ARG A 288 -12.74 -12.96 -8.42
N CYS A 289 -12.78 -12.03 -7.46
CA CYS A 289 -12.88 -10.59 -7.73
C CYS A 289 -11.70 -10.12 -8.59
N HIS A 290 -10.47 -10.48 -8.23
CA HIS A 290 -9.28 -10.11 -9.00
C HIS A 290 -9.31 -10.65 -10.43
N LYS A 291 -9.76 -11.89 -10.65
CA LYS A 291 -9.95 -12.47 -12.00
C LYS A 291 -10.99 -11.70 -12.83
N ALA A 292 -11.96 -11.06 -12.19
CA ALA A 292 -12.98 -10.24 -12.83
C ALA A 292 -12.61 -8.75 -12.92
N GLY A 293 -11.38 -8.36 -12.53
CA GLY A 293 -10.93 -6.96 -12.54
C GLY A 293 -11.48 -6.10 -11.40
N LEU A 294 -12.03 -6.71 -10.35
CA LEU A 294 -12.53 -6.02 -9.16
C LEU A 294 -11.48 -6.00 -8.06
N ARG A 295 -11.26 -4.83 -7.47
CA ARG A 295 -10.47 -4.67 -6.24
C ARG A 295 -11.34 -4.87 -5.01
N CYS A 296 -10.77 -5.38 -3.94
CA CYS A 296 -11.48 -5.65 -2.70
C CYS A 296 -10.94 -4.78 -1.57
N MET A 297 -11.84 -4.06 -0.90
CA MET A 297 -11.54 -3.22 0.24
C MET A 297 -11.99 -3.91 1.52
N ALA A 298 -11.12 -3.95 2.53
CA ALA A 298 -11.48 -4.43 3.86
C ALA A 298 -12.05 -3.28 4.71
N ASP A 299 -13.10 -3.56 5.47
CA ASP A 299 -13.53 -2.72 6.57
C ASP A 299 -12.60 -2.89 7.78
N ILE A 300 -11.96 -1.80 8.17
CA ILE A 300 -10.90 -1.74 9.17
C ILE A 300 -11.43 -1.09 10.43
N VAL A 301 -11.75 -1.93 11.42
CA VAL A 301 -12.22 -1.53 12.75
C VAL A 301 -11.04 -1.57 13.72
N ILE A 302 -10.48 -0.40 14.03
CA ILE A 302 -9.28 -0.28 14.86
C ILE A 302 -9.40 0.75 15.99
N ASN A 303 -10.46 1.56 16.05
CA ASN A 303 -10.71 2.47 17.16
C ASN A 303 -10.77 1.72 18.50
N HIS A 304 -11.57 0.65 18.50
CA HIS A 304 -11.83 -0.17 19.68
C HIS A 304 -11.58 -1.64 19.35
N ARG A 305 -11.36 -2.45 20.39
CA ARG A 305 -11.14 -3.88 20.27
C ARG A 305 -11.65 -4.58 21.53
N CYS A 306 -12.26 -5.76 21.40
CA CYS A 306 -12.68 -6.56 22.54
C CYS A 306 -11.51 -7.39 23.08
N GLY A 307 -11.40 -7.50 24.41
CA GLY A 307 -10.47 -8.44 25.05
C GLY A 307 -10.94 -9.88 24.91
N ASP A 308 -10.00 -10.81 24.71
CA ASP A 308 -10.22 -12.26 24.74
C ASP A 308 -10.20 -12.84 26.15
N GLY A 309 -9.72 -12.06 27.13
CA GLY A 309 -9.64 -12.46 28.53
C GLY A 309 -9.74 -11.26 29.47
N GLN A 310 -9.97 -11.59 30.75
CA GLN A 310 -10.03 -10.61 31.82
C GLN A 310 -8.67 -10.46 32.52
N ASP A 311 -8.37 -9.24 32.98
CA ASP A 311 -7.31 -9.04 33.98
C ASP A 311 -7.75 -9.53 35.37
N LYS A 312 -6.85 -9.38 36.36
CA LYS A 312 -7.09 -9.75 37.76
C LYS A 312 -8.27 -9.01 38.42
N ASP A 313 -8.67 -7.86 37.88
CA ASP A 313 -9.75 -7.01 38.40
C ASP A 313 -11.06 -7.23 37.61
N GLY A 314 -11.09 -8.19 36.67
CA GLY A 314 -12.26 -8.55 35.88
C GLY A 314 -12.48 -7.70 34.62
N ARG A 315 -11.51 -6.86 34.23
CA ARG A 315 -11.64 -6.00 33.03
C ARG A 315 -11.27 -6.79 31.78
N TRP A 316 -12.09 -6.70 30.73
CA TRP A 316 -11.85 -7.32 29.43
C TRP A 316 -10.81 -6.56 28.59
N ASN A 317 -9.54 -6.56 29.04
CA ASN A 317 -8.44 -5.81 28.43
C ASN A 317 -7.20 -6.68 28.11
N GLN A 318 -7.35 -8.01 28.10
CA GLN A 318 -6.32 -8.93 27.63
C GLN A 318 -6.65 -9.37 26.21
N PHE A 319 -5.80 -9.03 25.25
CA PHE A 319 -6.05 -9.22 23.83
C PHE A 319 -5.12 -10.27 23.26
N SER A 320 -5.64 -11.13 22.39
CA SER A 320 -4.85 -12.09 21.62
C SER A 320 -4.99 -11.81 20.13
N SER A 321 -3.88 -11.99 19.41
CA SER A 321 -3.82 -11.79 17.96
C SER A 321 -4.68 -12.79 17.18
N GLY A 322 -4.88 -14.00 17.72
CA GLY A 322 -5.43 -15.15 17.00
C GLY A 322 -4.43 -15.87 16.09
N MET A 323 -3.18 -15.39 15.98
CA MET A 323 -2.18 -15.94 15.07
C MET A 323 -1.51 -17.20 15.65
N LYS A 324 -1.94 -18.38 15.19
CA LYS A 324 -1.40 -19.68 15.66
C LYS A 324 -0.30 -20.26 14.77
N SER A 325 -0.21 -19.84 13.51
CA SER A 325 0.53 -20.55 12.47
C SER A 325 1.89 -19.96 12.11
N ARG A 326 2.26 -18.79 12.65
CA ARG A 326 3.51 -18.08 12.30
C ARG A 326 4.30 -17.59 13.53
N PRO A 327 5.43 -18.25 13.87
CA PRO A 327 6.29 -17.84 14.99
C PRO A 327 6.82 -16.41 14.87
N SER A 328 7.04 -15.90 13.65
CA SER A 328 7.52 -14.52 13.44
C SER A 328 6.49 -13.44 13.77
N PHE A 329 5.24 -13.80 14.02
CA PHE A 329 4.16 -12.91 14.44
C PHE A 329 3.87 -13.02 15.94
N LYS A 330 4.67 -13.80 16.69
CA LYS A 330 4.50 -13.97 18.14
C LYS A 330 4.54 -12.60 18.84
N GLY A 331 3.51 -12.27 19.61
CA GLY A 331 3.40 -11.00 20.33
C GLY A 331 2.81 -9.85 19.50
N VAL A 332 2.63 -10.01 18.18
CA VAL A 332 2.01 -8.98 17.33
C VAL A 332 0.51 -9.01 17.54
N GLY A 333 -0.06 -7.96 18.13
CA GLY A 333 -1.50 -7.93 18.44
C GLY A 333 -1.89 -8.65 19.73
N ASP A 334 -0.93 -9.22 20.45
CA ASP A 334 -1.14 -9.74 21.81
C ASP A 334 -0.90 -8.58 22.80
N TRP A 335 -1.97 -7.97 23.30
CA TRP A 335 -1.93 -6.74 24.09
C TRP A 335 -2.49 -6.96 25.50
N GLY A 336 -2.21 -6.01 26.39
CA GLY A 336 -2.86 -5.89 27.70
C GLY A 336 -3.45 -4.50 27.88
N GLY A 337 -3.82 -4.14 29.12
CA GLY A 337 -4.38 -2.83 29.45
C GLY A 337 -3.53 -1.62 29.00
N TRP A 338 -2.21 -1.82 28.81
CA TRP A 338 -1.29 -0.80 28.28
C TRP A 338 -1.64 -0.29 26.87
N ALA A 339 -2.43 -1.06 26.11
CA ALA A 339 -2.90 -0.69 24.79
C ALA A 339 -4.26 0.03 24.82
N VAL A 340 -4.92 0.12 25.97
CA VAL A 340 -6.20 0.82 26.15
C VAL A 340 -5.92 2.26 26.56
N THR A 341 -6.72 3.20 26.05
CA THR A 341 -6.58 4.62 26.39
C THR A 341 -6.78 4.86 27.90
N LEU A 342 -6.06 5.85 28.45
CA LEU A 342 -6.23 6.27 29.83
C LEU A 342 -7.61 6.91 30.04
N GLY A 343 -8.26 6.57 31.15
CA GLY A 343 -9.59 7.08 31.49
C GLY A 343 -10.74 6.27 30.87
N ASP A 344 -10.44 5.32 29.99
CA ASP A 344 -11.46 4.37 29.54
C ASP A 344 -11.85 3.38 30.66
N GLN A 345 -13.09 2.89 30.63
CA GLN A 345 -13.62 2.00 31.68
C GLN A 345 -12.95 0.63 31.71
N TYR A 346 -12.35 0.20 30.60
CA TYR A 346 -11.58 -1.05 30.50
C TYR A 346 -10.09 -0.84 30.81
N SER A 347 -9.66 0.40 31.03
CA SER A 347 -8.28 0.75 31.37
C SER A 347 -7.90 0.22 32.75
N ASP A 348 -6.70 -0.35 32.86
CA ASP A 348 -6.06 -0.70 34.14
C ASP A 348 -5.13 0.42 34.64
N GLY A 349 -5.13 1.57 33.96
CA GLY A 349 -4.25 2.71 34.24
C GLY A 349 -2.83 2.58 33.70
N SER A 350 -2.50 1.51 32.96
CA SER A 350 -1.19 1.32 32.33
C SER A 350 -1.08 1.84 30.89
N GLY A 351 -2.19 2.32 30.32
CA GLY A 351 -2.23 3.04 29.04
C GLY A 351 -1.27 4.23 29.04
N MET A 352 -0.69 4.56 27.88
CA MET A 352 0.28 5.67 27.81
C MET A 352 -0.41 7.02 27.66
N HIS A 353 -1.54 7.07 26.96
CA HIS A 353 -2.22 8.31 26.63
C HIS A 353 -3.73 8.20 26.83
N ALA A 354 -4.35 9.30 27.25
CA ALA A 354 -5.79 9.48 27.16
C ALA A 354 -6.20 9.74 25.68
N PRO A 355 -7.50 9.63 25.35
CA PRO A 355 -8.00 10.08 24.05
C PRO A 355 -7.60 11.54 23.79
N GLY A 356 -7.37 11.87 22.53
CA GLY A 356 -7.20 13.26 22.10
C GLY A 356 -8.48 14.06 22.31
N HIS A 357 -8.37 15.39 22.39
CA HIS A 357 -9.53 16.23 22.72
C HIS A 357 -10.69 16.15 21.69
N MET A 358 -10.40 15.73 20.45
CA MET A 358 -11.40 15.52 19.39
C MET A 358 -11.72 14.04 19.16
N ASP A 359 -11.02 13.13 19.84
CA ASP A 359 -11.17 11.69 19.64
C ASP A 359 -12.53 11.27 20.25
N GLY A 360 -13.40 10.69 19.43
CA GLY A 360 -14.65 10.10 19.89
C GLY A 360 -14.41 8.86 20.75
N ARG A 361 -15.39 8.53 21.60
CA ARG A 361 -15.34 7.35 22.47
C ARG A 361 -16.34 6.30 22.02
N PHE A 362 -16.00 5.02 22.19
CA PHE A 362 -16.91 3.92 21.96
C PHE A 362 -17.12 3.09 23.25
N ASP A 363 -18.16 3.42 24.02
CA ASP A 363 -18.35 2.85 25.36
C ASP A 363 -18.52 1.32 25.39
N ALA A 364 -18.94 0.68 24.30
CA ALA A 364 -19.21 -0.76 24.30
C ALA A 364 -17.95 -1.66 24.22
N ALA A 365 -16.76 -1.11 23.98
CA ALA A 365 -15.50 -1.87 23.94
C ALA A 365 -14.29 -1.00 24.33
N PRO A 366 -13.15 -1.60 24.74
CA PRO A 366 -11.93 -0.85 25.00
C PRO A 366 -11.47 0.01 23.80
N ASP A 367 -11.42 1.33 23.98
CA ASP A 367 -10.81 2.26 23.03
C ASP A 367 -9.28 2.14 23.07
N ILE A 368 -8.66 2.00 21.88
CA ILE A 368 -7.25 1.66 21.71
C ILE A 368 -6.35 2.91 21.64
N ASP A 369 -5.24 2.89 22.36
CA ASP A 369 -4.25 3.96 22.38
C ASP A 369 -3.40 3.94 21.10
N HIS A 370 -3.88 4.62 20.05
CA HIS A 370 -3.15 4.79 18.80
C HIS A 370 -1.87 5.62 18.93
N ARG A 371 -1.65 6.36 20.02
CA ARG A 371 -0.38 7.09 20.28
C ARG A 371 0.69 6.14 20.80
N ASN A 372 0.34 4.93 21.21
CA ASN A 372 1.31 3.91 21.62
C ASN A 372 2.04 3.31 20.40
N PRO A 373 3.38 3.42 20.30
CA PRO A 373 4.14 2.92 19.15
C PRO A 373 4.00 1.40 18.92
N LYS A 374 3.78 0.61 19.98
CA LYS A 374 3.60 -0.84 19.87
C LYS A 374 2.25 -1.20 19.24
N VAL A 375 1.21 -0.41 19.53
CA VAL A 375 -0.10 -0.53 18.88
C VAL A 375 0.05 -0.18 17.40
N GLN A 376 0.71 0.94 17.09
CA GLN A 376 0.92 1.36 15.69
C GLN A 376 1.65 0.32 14.85
N GLU A 377 2.75 -0.26 15.38
CA GLU A 377 3.48 -1.30 14.66
C GLU A 377 2.62 -2.56 14.48
N SER A 378 1.90 -2.98 15.52
CA SER A 378 1.04 -4.16 15.46
C SER A 378 -0.05 -4.03 14.38
N ILE A 379 -0.77 -2.90 14.37
CA ILE A 379 -1.79 -2.60 13.36
C ILE A 379 -1.17 -2.52 11.96
N SER A 380 -0.01 -1.87 11.82
CA SER A 380 0.71 -1.77 10.55
C SER A 380 1.15 -3.13 9.99
N VAL A 381 1.56 -4.07 10.86
CA VAL A 381 1.86 -5.45 10.47
C VAL A 381 0.59 -6.18 10.02
N TRP A 382 -0.50 -6.05 10.76
CA TRP A 382 -1.78 -6.67 10.43
C TRP A 382 -2.36 -6.18 9.09
N LEU A 383 -2.40 -4.88 8.84
CA LEU A 383 -2.85 -4.31 7.56
C LEU A 383 -1.96 -4.75 6.39
N ARG A 384 -0.63 -4.77 6.58
CA ARG A 384 0.29 -5.32 5.58
C ARG A 384 0.02 -6.80 5.30
N TRP A 385 -0.32 -7.58 6.33
CA TRP A 385 -0.67 -8.99 6.18
C TRP A 385 -1.99 -9.18 5.42
N LEU A 386 -3.03 -8.42 5.73
CA LEU A 386 -4.29 -8.42 4.98
C LEU A 386 -4.06 -8.14 3.48
N ARG A 387 -3.19 -7.17 3.16
CA ARG A 387 -2.88 -6.85 1.76
C ARG A 387 -2.03 -7.91 1.08
N LEU A 388 -0.89 -8.27 1.69
CA LEU A 388 0.16 -9.05 1.04
C LEU A 388 -0.06 -10.56 1.11
N GLN A 389 -0.86 -11.05 2.06
CA GLN A 389 -1.07 -12.49 2.28
C GLN A 389 -2.51 -12.90 2.01
N VAL A 390 -3.48 -12.14 2.53
CA VAL A 390 -4.91 -12.45 2.34
C VAL A 390 -5.39 -11.99 0.97
N GLY A 391 -4.97 -10.80 0.53
CA GLY A 391 -5.20 -10.30 -0.82
C GLY A 391 -6.22 -9.16 -0.93
N PHE A 392 -6.45 -8.39 0.15
CA PHE A 392 -7.16 -7.12 0.03
C PHE A 392 -6.32 -6.07 -0.70
N ASP A 393 -6.98 -5.07 -1.29
CA ASP A 393 -6.35 -4.02 -2.09
C ASP A 393 -6.42 -2.64 -1.42
N GLY A 394 -7.47 -2.36 -0.64
CA GLY A 394 -7.72 -1.05 -0.02
C GLY A 394 -8.42 -1.11 1.32
N TRP A 395 -8.57 0.03 1.98
CA TRP A 395 -9.11 0.13 3.35
C TRP A 395 -10.31 1.07 3.45
N ARG A 396 -11.38 0.62 4.12
CA ARG A 396 -12.42 1.51 4.68
C ARG A 396 -12.14 1.61 6.17
N PHE A 397 -11.82 2.79 6.68
CA PHE A 397 -11.60 3.01 8.12
C PHE A 397 -12.91 3.33 8.81
N ASP A 398 -13.30 2.42 9.71
CA ASP A 398 -14.48 2.53 10.56
C ASP A 398 -14.30 3.59 11.65
N PHE A 399 -15.40 4.26 12.02
CA PHE A 399 -15.45 5.19 13.15
C PHE A 399 -14.24 6.13 13.21
N ALA A 400 -13.89 6.75 12.08
CA ALA A 400 -12.63 7.47 11.91
C ALA A 400 -12.53 8.79 12.71
N LYS A 401 -13.60 9.14 13.45
CA LYS A 401 -13.61 10.20 14.47
C LYS A 401 -13.02 9.76 15.81
N GLY A 402 -12.89 8.46 16.06
CA GLY A 402 -12.46 7.93 17.35
C GLY A 402 -10.96 8.03 17.61
N TYR A 403 -10.18 8.37 16.59
CA TYR A 403 -8.74 8.56 16.69
C TYR A 403 -8.27 9.58 15.64
N ALA A 404 -7.12 10.21 15.91
CA ALA A 404 -6.63 11.28 15.07
C ALA A 404 -6.33 10.83 13.61
N PRO A 405 -6.63 11.67 12.60
CA PRO A 405 -6.51 11.34 11.17
C PRO A 405 -5.07 11.04 10.71
N ASP A 406 -4.05 11.56 11.39
CA ASP A 406 -2.66 11.29 11.07
C ASP A 406 -2.30 9.81 11.28
N PHE A 407 -2.98 9.10 12.19
CA PHE A 407 -2.84 7.65 12.32
C PHE A 407 -3.35 6.90 11.10
N VAL A 408 -4.47 7.33 10.49
CA VAL A 408 -4.93 6.79 9.20
C VAL A 408 -3.85 7.00 8.13
N GLY A 409 -3.29 8.21 8.05
CA GLY A 409 -2.18 8.52 7.15
C GLY A 409 -0.95 7.63 7.36
N HIS A 410 -0.59 7.41 8.63
CA HIS A 410 0.49 6.51 9.03
C HIS A 410 0.23 5.06 8.59
N TYR A 411 -0.95 4.53 8.90
CA TYR A 411 -1.32 3.15 8.57
C TYR A 411 -1.39 2.92 7.07
N CYS A 412 -1.95 3.86 6.29
CA CYS A 412 -1.90 3.83 4.83
C CYS A 412 -0.46 3.87 4.32
N THR A 413 0.40 4.71 4.89
CA THR A 413 1.81 4.81 4.48
C THR A 413 2.57 3.51 4.75
N LYS A 414 2.32 2.83 5.88
CA LYS A 414 2.97 1.57 6.21
C LYS A 414 2.42 0.39 5.40
N SER A 415 1.12 0.36 5.14
CA SER A 415 0.44 -0.76 4.48
C SER A 415 0.33 -0.62 2.96
N HIS A 416 0.47 0.58 2.42
CA HIS A 416 0.41 0.91 0.99
C HIS A 416 -0.87 0.42 0.28
N PRO A 417 -2.10 0.70 0.76
CA PRO A 417 -3.30 0.32 0.01
C PRO A 417 -3.32 0.97 -1.39
N ALA A 418 -4.03 0.36 -2.32
CA ALA A 418 -4.35 0.97 -3.60
C ALA A 418 -5.06 2.32 -3.40
N TRP A 419 -6.00 2.36 -2.44
CA TRP A 419 -6.62 3.58 -1.92
C TRP A 419 -7.34 3.29 -0.60
N ALA A 420 -7.75 4.34 0.11
CA ALA A 420 -8.52 4.23 1.35
C ALA A 420 -9.62 5.29 1.44
N VAL A 421 -10.65 5.00 2.24
CA VAL A 421 -11.72 5.93 2.62
C VAL A 421 -11.99 5.84 4.11
N GLY A 422 -12.16 6.99 4.78
CA GLY A 422 -12.54 7.05 6.19
C GLY A 422 -14.00 7.43 6.38
N GLU A 423 -14.63 6.83 7.38
CA GLU A 423 -15.93 7.23 7.89
C GLU A 423 -15.78 8.29 8.98
N LEU A 424 -15.67 9.55 8.57
CA LEU A 424 -15.83 10.69 9.48
C LEU A 424 -17.30 11.11 9.50
N TRP A 425 -18.08 10.49 10.39
CA TRP A 425 -19.50 10.84 10.59
C TRP A 425 -19.69 11.75 11.81
N THR A 426 -19.85 13.04 11.52
CA THR A 426 -20.12 14.11 12.48
C THR A 426 -21.53 14.66 12.32
N ASP A 427 -22.03 15.36 13.35
CA ASP A 427 -23.35 15.98 13.29
C ASP A 427 -23.38 17.12 12.27
N MET A 428 -24.41 17.10 11.41
CA MET A 428 -24.72 18.24 10.54
C MET A 428 -25.36 19.39 11.32
N HIS A 429 -25.37 20.58 10.72
CA HIS A 429 -25.96 21.74 11.36
C HIS A 429 -27.47 21.81 11.13
N TYR A 430 -28.24 21.79 12.22
CA TYR A 430 -29.70 21.94 12.24
C TYR A 430 -30.10 23.17 13.06
N ASP A 431 -31.20 23.81 12.65
CA ASP A 431 -31.91 24.85 13.40
C ASP A 431 -33.38 24.43 13.63
N ASP A 432 -34.18 25.34 14.20
CA ASP A 432 -35.60 25.10 14.47
C ASP A 432 -36.43 24.84 13.20
N GLN A 433 -35.90 25.14 12.01
CA GLN A 433 -36.53 24.92 10.70
C GLN A 433 -36.02 23.66 9.98
N GLY A 434 -35.06 22.94 10.58
CA GLY A 434 -34.52 21.67 10.08
C GLY A 434 -33.07 21.81 9.64
N LEU A 435 -32.66 21.06 8.60
CA LEU A 435 -31.28 21.10 8.13
C LEU A 435 -30.97 22.50 7.60
N CYS A 436 -29.98 23.17 8.17
CA CYS A 436 -29.56 24.48 7.69
C CYS A 436 -29.04 24.38 6.24
N TYR A 437 -29.30 25.40 5.44
CA TYR A 437 -28.81 25.46 4.06
C TYR A 437 -27.28 25.41 3.99
N ASN A 438 -26.59 26.21 4.82
CA ASN A 438 -25.14 26.25 4.83
C ASN A 438 -24.57 25.14 5.73
N GLN A 439 -23.85 24.20 5.10
CA GLN A 439 -23.14 23.10 5.75
C GLN A 439 -21.62 23.19 5.56
N ASP A 440 -21.08 24.38 5.30
CA ASP A 440 -19.65 24.64 5.08
C ASP A 440 -18.80 24.13 6.23
N ARG A 441 -19.25 24.34 7.47
CA ARG A 441 -18.57 23.80 8.66
C ARG A 441 -18.42 22.28 8.60
N HIS A 442 -19.47 21.57 8.16
CA HIS A 442 -19.47 20.12 8.07
C HIS A 442 -18.52 19.61 6.97
N ARG A 443 -18.60 20.17 5.75
CA ARG A 443 -17.65 19.79 4.67
C ARG A 443 -16.21 20.25 4.95
N GLN A 444 -16.01 21.36 5.68
CA GLN A 444 -14.68 21.79 6.11
C GLN A 444 -14.04 20.75 7.04
N ALA A 445 -14.79 20.20 8.00
CA ALA A 445 -14.29 19.14 8.86
C ALA A 445 -13.82 17.91 8.06
N LEU A 446 -14.53 17.54 6.99
CA LEU A 446 -14.10 16.47 6.07
C LEU A 446 -12.82 16.84 5.31
N VAL A 447 -12.70 18.08 4.81
CA VAL A 447 -11.47 18.59 4.15
C VAL A 447 -10.28 18.55 5.11
N ASP A 448 -10.46 19.03 6.33
CA ASP A 448 -9.42 19.08 7.36
C ASP A 448 -8.95 17.68 7.72
N TRP A 449 -9.89 16.75 7.89
CA TRP A 449 -9.58 15.34 8.14
C TRP A 449 -8.78 14.71 6.99
N VAL A 450 -9.23 14.88 5.74
CA VAL A 450 -8.51 14.37 4.56
C VAL A 450 -7.09 14.93 4.49
N ASN A 451 -6.92 16.24 4.70
CA ASN A 451 -5.60 16.88 4.71
C ASN A 451 -4.72 16.34 5.83
N ALA A 452 -5.28 16.13 7.03
CA ALA A 452 -4.56 15.61 8.18
C ALA A 452 -4.19 14.12 8.05
N THR A 453 -4.85 13.35 7.17
CA THR A 453 -4.34 12.03 6.74
C THR A 453 -3.13 12.10 5.81
N TYR A 454 -2.59 13.30 5.55
CA TYR A 454 -1.64 13.57 4.47
C TYR A 454 -2.19 13.21 3.09
N LYS A 455 -3.50 13.38 2.89
CA LYS A 455 -4.24 13.00 1.67
C LYS A 455 -4.04 11.52 1.31
N LYS A 456 -3.81 10.65 2.29
CA LYS A 456 -3.69 9.20 2.10
C LYS A 456 -5.04 8.48 2.17
N SER A 457 -6.10 9.18 2.56
CA SER A 457 -7.47 8.67 2.59
C SER A 457 -8.44 9.68 2.00
N ALA A 458 -9.40 9.19 1.22
CA ALA A 458 -10.65 9.89 0.94
C ALA A 458 -11.55 9.88 2.19
N ALA A 459 -12.66 10.60 2.14
CA ALA A 459 -13.70 10.56 3.16
C ALA A 459 -15.06 10.28 2.52
N PHE A 460 -15.93 9.58 3.25
CA PHE A 460 -17.35 9.51 2.87
C PHE A 460 -17.97 10.91 2.95
N ASP A 461 -18.66 11.31 1.88
CA ASP A 461 -19.29 12.63 1.79
C ASP A 461 -20.64 12.64 2.49
N PHE A 462 -20.60 12.57 3.82
CA PHE A 462 -21.77 12.70 4.68
C PHE A 462 -22.49 14.05 4.47
N THR A 463 -21.77 15.09 4.04
CA THR A 463 -22.36 16.38 3.71
C THR A 463 -23.33 16.26 2.53
N THR A 464 -22.89 15.64 1.43
CA THR A 464 -23.76 15.35 0.28
C THR A 464 -24.90 14.42 0.65
N LYS A 465 -24.64 13.35 1.42
CA LYS A 465 -25.66 12.39 1.87
C LYS A 465 -26.83 13.10 2.56
N GLY A 466 -26.56 13.92 3.58
CA GLY A 466 -27.62 14.60 4.33
C GLY A 466 -28.35 15.68 3.54
N ILE A 467 -27.62 16.50 2.77
CA ILE A 467 -28.24 17.54 1.95
C ILE A 467 -29.13 16.93 0.86
N LEU A 468 -28.64 15.88 0.18
CA LEU A 468 -29.37 15.22 -0.90
C LEU A 468 -30.61 14.48 -0.40
N GLN A 469 -30.52 13.85 0.77
CA GLN A 469 -31.64 13.24 1.45
C GLN A 469 -32.72 14.28 1.76
N GLU A 470 -32.36 15.37 2.43
CA GLU A 470 -33.30 16.45 2.78
C GLU A 470 -33.92 17.09 1.53
N ALA A 471 -33.11 17.34 0.49
CA ALA A 471 -33.56 17.91 -0.78
C ALA A 471 -34.61 17.00 -1.46
N CYS A 472 -34.38 15.68 -1.47
CA CYS A 472 -35.32 14.73 -2.04
C CYS A 472 -36.58 14.54 -1.17
N GLN A 473 -36.41 14.49 0.15
CA GLN A 473 -37.50 14.27 1.10
C GLN A 473 -38.48 15.44 1.11
N LYS A 474 -37.96 16.68 1.13
CA LYS A 474 -38.78 17.89 1.24
C LYS A 474 -39.11 18.53 -0.11
N THR A 475 -38.63 17.98 -1.22
CA THR A 475 -38.71 18.62 -2.54
C THR A 475 -38.15 20.05 -2.45
N GLN A 476 -36.88 20.12 -2.06
CA GLN A 476 -36.12 21.35 -1.82
C GLN A 476 -34.81 21.32 -2.62
N PHE A 477 -34.92 21.16 -3.94
CA PHE A 477 -33.77 20.98 -4.82
C PHE A 477 -32.83 22.21 -4.91
N TRP A 478 -33.29 23.39 -4.45
CA TRP A 478 -32.47 24.59 -4.25
C TRP A 478 -31.29 24.33 -3.31
N ARG A 479 -31.41 23.36 -2.40
CA ARG A 479 -30.32 22.96 -1.49
C ARG A 479 -29.09 22.42 -2.23
N LEU A 480 -29.25 21.91 -3.45
CA LEU A 480 -28.18 21.27 -4.23
C LEU A 480 -27.25 22.27 -4.94
N LYS A 481 -27.33 23.56 -4.59
CA LYS A 481 -26.44 24.63 -5.06
C LYS A 481 -26.04 25.48 -3.87
N ASP A 482 -24.75 25.68 -3.65
CA ASP A 482 -24.25 26.55 -2.58
C ASP A 482 -24.23 28.03 -3.00
N GLY A 483 -23.86 28.91 -2.06
CA GLY A 483 -23.79 30.36 -2.29
C GLY A 483 -22.79 30.79 -3.37
N ASN A 484 -21.85 29.91 -3.75
CA ASN A 484 -20.87 30.13 -4.82
C ASN A 484 -21.28 29.44 -6.14
N GLY A 485 -22.48 28.87 -6.19
CA GLY A 485 -23.02 28.17 -7.35
C GLY A 485 -22.45 26.77 -7.59
N LYS A 486 -21.79 26.17 -6.60
CA LYS A 486 -21.20 24.83 -6.65
C LYS A 486 -22.07 23.80 -5.93
N PRO A 487 -21.82 22.48 -6.12
CA PRO A 487 -22.38 21.46 -5.24
C PRO A 487 -22.07 21.73 -3.75
N PRO A 488 -23.03 21.52 -2.84
CA PRO A 488 -22.91 21.97 -1.45
C PRO A 488 -22.16 21.00 -0.52
N GLY A 489 -21.89 19.77 -0.96
CA GLY A 489 -21.13 18.78 -0.18
C GLY A 489 -19.62 18.85 -0.40
N LEU A 490 -18.90 17.80 0.04
CA LEU A 490 -17.44 17.70 -0.15
C LEU A 490 -17.08 17.66 -1.64
N ILE A 491 -17.95 17.08 -2.48
CA ILE A 491 -17.80 17.09 -3.95
C ILE A 491 -17.68 18.49 -4.57
N GLY A 492 -18.12 19.55 -3.88
CA GLY A 492 -17.98 20.93 -4.38
C GLY A 492 -16.60 21.55 -4.12
N TRP A 493 -15.82 20.98 -3.19
CA TRP A 493 -14.55 21.53 -2.71
C TRP A 493 -13.36 20.62 -2.99
N LEU A 494 -13.51 19.32 -2.72
CA LEU A 494 -12.45 18.33 -2.81
C LEU A 494 -12.96 17.01 -3.41
N PRO A 495 -13.49 17.03 -4.64
CA PRO A 495 -14.20 15.89 -5.23
C PRO A 495 -13.34 14.63 -5.38
N GLN A 496 -12.04 14.76 -5.65
CA GLN A 496 -11.14 13.62 -5.78
C GLN A 496 -10.95 12.81 -4.48
N PHE A 497 -11.38 13.36 -3.34
CA PHE A 497 -11.38 12.69 -2.03
C PHE A 497 -12.80 12.50 -1.46
N ALA A 498 -13.84 12.72 -2.26
CA ALA A 498 -15.23 12.60 -1.83
C ALA A 498 -15.85 11.28 -2.31
N VAL A 499 -16.10 10.36 -1.38
CA VAL A 499 -16.86 9.13 -1.67
C VAL A 499 -18.34 9.39 -1.40
N THR A 500 -19.12 9.59 -2.46
CA THR A 500 -20.56 9.87 -2.37
C THR A 500 -21.36 8.58 -2.26
N PHE A 501 -22.48 8.59 -1.54
CA PHE A 501 -23.30 7.40 -1.33
C PHE A 501 -24.76 7.79 -1.03
N ILE A 502 -25.68 6.84 -1.23
CA ILE A 502 -27.12 7.05 -0.93
C ILE A 502 -27.48 6.51 0.43
N ASP A 503 -27.09 5.28 0.74
CA ASP A 503 -27.18 4.68 2.07
C ASP A 503 -26.00 3.74 2.27
N ASN A 504 -25.72 3.40 3.52
CA ASN A 504 -24.82 2.33 3.91
C ASN A 504 -25.54 1.36 4.88
N HIS A 505 -24.79 0.49 5.55
CA HIS A 505 -25.37 -0.49 6.47
C HIS A 505 -25.92 0.13 7.78
N ASP A 506 -25.54 1.35 8.12
CA ASP A 506 -26.02 2.09 9.29
C ASP A 506 -27.18 3.03 8.94
N THR A 507 -26.99 3.87 7.91
CA THR A 507 -27.98 4.87 7.52
C THR A 507 -29.23 4.19 6.96
N GLY A 508 -29.06 3.13 6.17
CA GLY A 508 -30.13 2.33 5.58
C GLY A 508 -30.21 0.94 6.22
N SER A 509 -30.40 -0.08 5.39
CA SER A 509 -30.55 -1.48 5.82
C SER A 509 -31.62 -1.66 6.91
N THR A 510 -31.40 -2.57 7.86
CA THR A 510 -32.29 -2.79 9.02
C THR A 510 -32.01 -1.84 10.18
N GLN A 511 -30.86 -1.15 10.21
CA GLN A 511 -30.55 -0.16 11.25
C GLN A 511 -31.35 1.13 11.06
N ARG A 512 -31.44 1.62 9.81
CA ARG A 512 -32.20 2.81 9.41
C ARG A 512 -31.92 4.03 10.30
N HIS A 513 -30.66 4.27 10.68
CA HIS A 513 -30.31 5.43 11.50
C HIS A 513 -30.55 6.74 10.77
N TRP A 514 -30.43 6.77 9.44
CA TRP A 514 -30.61 7.97 8.63
C TRP A 514 -30.96 7.66 7.17
N PRO A 515 -32.09 6.98 6.92
CA PRO A 515 -32.39 6.34 5.64
C PRO A 515 -32.73 7.37 4.56
N PHE A 516 -32.27 7.15 3.33
CA PHE A 516 -32.76 7.92 2.20
C PHE A 516 -34.27 7.63 1.98
N PRO A 517 -35.09 8.58 1.48
CA PRO A 517 -36.48 8.27 1.16
C PRO A 517 -36.59 7.17 0.10
N ASP A 518 -37.21 6.03 0.47
CA ASP A 518 -37.25 4.81 -0.34
C ASP A 518 -37.74 5.07 -1.78
N ASP A 519 -38.77 5.91 -1.96
CA ASP A 519 -39.33 6.26 -3.28
C ASP A 519 -38.47 7.24 -4.10
N LYS A 520 -37.42 7.82 -3.50
CA LYS A 520 -36.52 8.79 -4.13
C LYS A 520 -35.10 8.27 -4.36
N VAL A 521 -34.76 7.05 -3.94
CA VAL A 521 -33.40 6.47 -4.05
C VAL A 521 -32.81 6.61 -5.46
N LEU A 522 -33.61 6.41 -6.51
CA LEU A 522 -33.14 6.55 -7.90
C LEU A 522 -32.81 8.00 -8.30
N ILE A 523 -33.47 9.00 -7.69
CA ILE A 523 -33.11 10.42 -7.86
C ILE A 523 -31.73 10.66 -7.24
N GLY A 524 -31.50 10.10 -6.05
CA GLY A 524 -30.19 10.13 -5.40
C GLY A 524 -29.10 9.51 -6.26
N TYR A 525 -29.33 8.30 -6.79
CA TYR A 525 -28.36 7.65 -7.69
C TYR A 525 -28.13 8.44 -8.98
N ALA A 526 -29.17 9.06 -9.55
CA ALA A 526 -29.00 9.94 -10.69
C ALA A 526 -28.11 11.14 -10.38
N TYR A 527 -28.08 11.63 -9.14
CA TYR A 527 -27.11 12.65 -8.69
C TYR A 527 -25.70 12.04 -8.59
N ILE A 528 -25.47 11.11 -7.68
CA ILE A 528 -24.09 10.67 -7.35
C ILE A 528 -23.37 9.97 -8.50
N LEU A 529 -24.09 9.26 -9.39
CA LEU A 529 -23.48 8.56 -10.53
C LEU A 529 -23.15 9.50 -11.69
N THR A 530 -23.73 10.70 -11.74
CA THR A 530 -23.48 11.65 -12.83
C THR A 530 -22.55 12.79 -12.42
N HIS A 531 -22.39 13.03 -11.12
CA HIS A 531 -21.62 14.12 -10.54
C HIS A 531 -20.15 13.75 -10.24
N PRO A 532 -19.29 14.72 -9.91
CA PRO A 532 -17.94 14.49 -9.39
C PRO A 532 -17.92 13.62 -8.15
N GLY A 533 -16.72 13.17 -7.77
CA GLY A 533 -16.50 12.26 -6.67
C GLY A 533 -16.52 10.79 -7.09
N ILE A 534 -16.33 9.94 -6.08
CA ILE A 534 -16.25 8.49 -6.21
C ILE A 534 -17.59 7.92 -5.71
N PRO A 535 -18.52 7.55 -6.61
CA PRO A 535 -19.81 7.04 -6.18
C PRO A 535 -19.70 5.65 -5.57
N SER A 536 -20.40 5.44 -4.46
CA SER A 536 -20.62 4.18 -3.78
C SER A 536 -22.08 3.77 -3.90
N VAL A 537 -22.30 2.55 -4.39
CA VAL A 537 -23.62 1.92 -4.53
C VAL A 537 -23.82 0.94 -3.38
N PHE A 538 -25.02 0.95 -2.81
CA PHE A 538 -25.38 0.10 -1.68
C PHE A 538 -25.92 -1.27 -2.13
N TRP A 539 -25.56 -2.33 -1.40
CA TRP A 539 -25.94 -3.71 -1.70
C TRP A 539 -27.45 -3.88 -1.89
N ASP A 540 -28.27 -3.42 -0.95
CA ASP A 540 -29.72 -3.68 -0.98
C ASP A 540 -30.36 -3.08 -2.23
N HIS A 541 -29.97 -1.86 -2.58
CA HIS A 541 -30.49 -1.13 -3.74
C HIS A 541 -30.18 -1.84 -5.06
N ILE A 542 -29.04 -2.54 -5.14
CA ILE A 542 -28.64 -3.23 -6.37
C ILE A 542 -29.05 -4.70 -6.37
N MET A 543 -29.05 -5.38 -5.22
CA MET A 543 -29.27 -6.82 -5.12
C MET A 543 -30.71 -7.20 -4.80
N ASP A 544 -31.33 -6.46 -3.88
CA ASP A 544 -32.53 -6.90 -3.17
C ASP A 544 -33.79 -6.09 -3.54
N TRP A 545 -33.62 -4.87 -4.06
CA TRP A 545 -34.72 -3.97 -4.46
C TRP A 545 -35.29 -4.26 -5.86
N GLY A 546 -34.97 -5.42 -6.42
CA GLY A 546 -35.52 -5.92 -7.68
C GLY A 546 -34.79 -5.46 -8.95
N ASP A 547 -35.07 -6.16 -10.05
CA ASP A 547 -34.30 -6.01 -11.29
C ASP A 547 -34.54 -4.69 -12.03
N ASP A 548 -35.70 -4.08 -11.89
CA ASP A 548 -35.96 -2.75 -12.46
C ASP A 548 -35.05 -1.70 -11.81
N HIS A 549 -34.94 -1.72 -10.48
CA HIS A 549 -34.05 -0.83 -9.73
C HIS A 549 -32.59 -1.05 -10.12
N ARG A 550 -32.16 -2.32 -10.17
CA ARG A 550 -30.82 -2.74 -10.63
C ARG A 550 -30.50 -2.21 -12.04
N LYS A 551 -31.40 -2.39 -13.00
CA LYS A 551 -31.22 -1.95 -14.40
C LYS A 551 -31.11 -0.44 -14.51
N LYS A 552 -31.89 0.32 -13.73
CA LYS A 552 -31.82 1.78 -13.72
C LYS A 552 -30.47 2.28 -13.18
N ILE A 553 -29.98 1.73 -12.07
CA ILE A 553 -28.64 2.04 -11.55
C ILE A 553 -27.55 1.64 -12.56
N ALA A 554 -27.64 0.44 -13.14
CA ALA A 554 -26.69 -0.02 -14.17
C ALA A 554 -26.64 0.92 -15.38
N SER A 555 -27.79 1.45 -15.81
CA SER A 555 -27.85 2.42 -16.92
C SER A 555 -27.19 3.75 -16.59
N LEU A 556 -27.30 4.23 -15.34
CA LEU A 556 -26.61 5.43 -14.86
C LEU A 556 -25.09 5.22 -14.79
N MET A 557 -24.65 4.07 -14.25
CA MET A 557 -23.23 3.69 -14.23
C MET A 557 -22.65 3.59 -15.65
N LYS A 558 -23.40 2.99 -16.59
CA LYS A 558 -23.01 2.94 -17.99
C LYS A 558 -22.86 4.33 -18.59
N ALA A 559 -23.83 5.22 -18.38
CA ALA A 559 -23.77 6.60 -18.87
C ALA A 559 -22.57 7.37 -18.32
N ARG A 560 -22.24 7.21 -17.02
CA ARG A 560 -21.03 7.77 -16.40
C ARG A 560 -19.77 7.29 -17.12
N ARG A 561 -19.64 5.97 -17.27
CA ARG A 561 -18.47 5.33 -17.87
C ARG A 561 -18.26 5.74 -19.32
N GLU A 562 -19.32 5.69 -20.13
CA GLU A 562 -19.25 6.06 -21.55
C GLU A 562 -18.99 7.55 -21.77
N SER A 563 -19.43 8.40 -20.83
CA SER A 563 -19.15 9.84 -20.88
C SER A 563 -17.79 10.21 -20.32
N GLY A 564 -17.06 9.27 -19.69
CA GLY A 564 -15.71 9.49 -19.16
C GLY A 564 -15.63 10.64 -18.15
N ILE A 565 -16.65 10.81 -17.29
CA ILE A 565 -16.72 11.92 -16.34
C ILE A 565 -15.51 11.90 -15.39
N PRO A 566 -14.64 12.93 -15.42
CA PRO A 566 -13.53 13.04 -14.47
C PRO A 566 -14.01 13.11 -13.03
N VAL A 567 -13.21 12.61 -12.08
CA VAL A 567 -13.56 12.67 -10.65
C VAL A 567 -13.79 14.11 -10.19
N ASP A 568 -13.11 15.08 -10.78
CA ASP A 568 -13.14 16.51 -10.47
C ASP A 568 -13.89 17.34 -11.53
N ALA A 569 -14.79 16.69 -12.29
CA ALA A 569 -15.52 17.33 -13.37
C ALA A 569 -16.19 18.64 -12.93
N PRO A 570 -16.14 19.72 -13.72
CA PRO A 570 -16.87 20.94 -13.39
C PRO A 570 -18.37 20.68 -13.43
N VAL A 571 -19.12 21.27 -12.49
CA VAL A 571 -20.58 21.22 -12.44
C VAL A 571 -21.14 22.61 -12.70
N ASN A 572 -21.85 22.76 -13.81
CA ASN A 572 -22.59 23.97 -14.16
C ASN A 572 -24.07 23.82 -13.76
N ILE A 573 -24.44 24.32 -12.58
CA ILE A 573 -25.81 24.25 -12.07
C ILE A 573 -26.66 25.36 -12.72
N GLN A 574 -27.45 24.97 -13.70
CA GLN A 574 -28.33 25.84 -14.48
C GLN A 574 -29.59 26.25 -13.70
N CYS A 575 -30.14 25.34 -12.90
CA CYS A 575 -31.33 25.58 -12.08
C CYS A 575 -31.26 24.79 -10.77
N ALA A 576 -31.68 25.42 -9.68
CA ALA A 576 -31.86 24.79 -8.38
C ALA A 576 -32.98 25.56 -7.65
N ASP A 577 -34.22 25.07 -7.74
CA ASP A 577 -35.39 25.58 -7.03
C ASP A 577 -36.08 24.45 -6.25
N ASP A 578 -37.27 24.66 -5.67
CA ASP A 578 -37.96 23.61 -4.91
C ASP A 578 -38.18 22.32 -5.73
N THR A 579 -38.49 22.45 -7.01
CA THR A 579 -39.04 21.37 -7.85
C THR A 579 -38.13 20.90 -8.97
N LEU A 580 -37.04 21.61 -9.25
CA LEU A 580 -36.06 21.26 -10.27
C LEU A 580 -34.63 21.54 -9.80
N TYR A 581 -33.79 20.52 -9.90
CA TYR A 581 -32.35 20.68 -10.05
C TYR A 581 -31.95 20.33 -11.48
N LEU A 582 -31.18 21.19 -12.13
CA LEU A 582 -30.67 20.99 -13.49
C LEU A 582 -29.20 21.38 -13.56
N ALA A 583 -28.35 20.44 -13.96
CA ALA A 583 -26.92 20.68 -14.08
C ALA A 583 -26.32 20.03 -15.33
N GLU A 584 -25.25 20.64 -15.84
CA GLU A 584 -24.34 20.03 -16.80
C GLU A 584 -23.03 19.69 -16.09
N VAL A 585 -22.57 18.44 -16.21
CA VAL A 585 -21.38 17.90 -15.57
C VAL A 585 -20.34 17.56 -16.63
N GLY A 586 -19.12 18.08 -16.46
CA GLY A 586 -18.00 17.88 -17.37
C GLY A 586 -17.90 18.91 -18.50
N SER A 587 -16.78 18.84 -19.23
CA SER A 587 -16.49 19.61 -20.43
C SER A 587 -16.20 18.60 -21.55
N PRO A 588 -16.78 18.75 -22.76
CA PRO A 588 -17.19 17.64 -23.61
C PRO A 588 -16.12 16.55 -23.76
N PRO A 589 -16.46 15.26 -23.51
CA PRO A 589 -17.80 14.73 -23.20
C PRO A 589 -18.35 15.13 -21.81
N GLY A 590 -19.68 15.09 -21.65
CA GLY A 590 -20.36 15.52 -20.41
C GLY A 590 -21.80 14.99 -20.30
N LEU A 591 -22.38 15.11 -19.11
CA LEU A 591 -23.74 14.69 -18.80
C LEU A 591 -24.60 15.91 -18.48
N ARG A 592 -25.88 15.87 -18.84
CA ARG A 592 -26.88 16.83 -18.34
C ARG A 592 -27.89 16.07 -17.50
N VAL A 593 -28.24 16.60 -16.34
CA VAL A 593 -28.98 15.89 -15.31
C VAL A 593 -30.09 16.80 -14.79
N ALA A 594 -31.32 16.29 -14.84
CA ALA A 594 -32.49 16.93 -14.24
C ALA A 594 -33.04 16.03 -13.12
N LEU A 595 -33.32 16.63 -11.97
CA LEU A 595 -33.92 15.97 -10.80
C LEU A 595 -35.13 16.75 -10.33
N GLY A 596 -36.12 16.03 -9.82
CA GLY A 596 -37.34 16.61 -9.24
C GLY A 596 -38.58 16.46 -10.12
N PRO A 597 -39.75 16.85 -9.60
CA PRO A 597 -41.03 16.65 -10.28
C PRO A 597 -41.25 17.57 -11.49
N ARG A 598 -40.56 18.72 -11.56
CA ARG A 598 -40.74 19.69 -12.65
C ARG A 598 -39.94 19.26 -13.88
N PRO A 599 -40.55 19.21 -15.08
CA PRO A 599 -39.82 18.89 -16.31
C PRO A 599 -38.76 19.96 -16.63
N ALA A 600 -37.55 19.53 -16.98
CA ALA A 600 -36.45 20.44 -17.39
C ALA A 600 -36.52 20.90 -18.86
N GLY A 601 -37.48 20.39 -19.63
CA GLY A 601 -37.50 20.54 -21.10
C GLY A 601 -36.41 19.71 -21.80
N GLN A 602 -36.38 19.75 -23.13
CA GLN A 602 -35.33 19.09 -23.92
C GLN A 602 -34.13 20.05 -24.10
N PRO A 603 -32.89 19.56 -23.97
CA PRO A 603 -31.73 20.31 -24.45
C PRO A 603 -31.71 20.35 -25.98
N ASP A 604 -30.78 21.12 -26.55
CA ASP A 604 -30.52 21.07 -27.98
C ASP A 604 -30.00 19.67 -28.39
N MET A 605 -30.84 18.92 -29.09
CA MET A 605 -30.58 17.53 -29.50
C MET A 605 -29.51 17.39 -30.59
N ASN A 606 -29.03 18.51 -31.15
CA ASN A 606 -27.83 18.55 -31.98
C ASN A 606 -26.56 18.28 -31.16
N TYR A 607 -26.57 18.62 -29.87
CA TYR A 607 -25.44 18.44 -28.95
C TYR A 607 -25.67 17.32 -27.94
N TRP A 608 -26.93 16.97 -27.68
CA TRP A 608 -27.32 16.02 -26.63
C TRP A 608 -28.11 14.83 -27.21
N THR A 609 -27.96 13.67 -26.59
CA THR A 609 -28.79 12.49 -26.83
C THR A 609 -29.51 12.10 -25.54
N ASN A 610 -30.61 11.37 -25.68
CA ASN A 610 -31.32 10.82 -24.53
C ASN A 610 -30.45 9.79 -23.80
N GLY A 611 -30.36 9.93 -22.47
CA GLY A 611 -29.74 8.96 -21.58
C GLY A 611 -30.76 8.31 -20.64
N PRO A 612 -30.29 7.78 -19.50
CA PRO A 612 -31.13 7.18 -18.47
C PRO A 612 -32.27 8.10 -17.98
N ALA A 613 -33.41 7.53 -17.64
CA ALA A 613 -34.56 8.25 -17.12
C ALA A 613 -35.38 7.38 -16.17
N GLY A 614 -36.09 8.02 -15.25
CA GLY A 614 -37.03 7.36 -14.35
C GLY A 614 -37.92 8.37 -13.64
N HIS A 615 -38.67 7.90 -12.64
CA HIS A 615 -39.52 8.79 -11.86
C HIS A 615 -38.66 9.82 -11.12
N GLY A 616 -38.88 11.11 -11.39
CA GLY A 616 -38.17 12.22 -10.74
C GLY A 616 -36.73 12.45 -11.22
N TYR A 617 -36.25 11.79 -12.28
CA TYR A 617 -34.95 12.10 -12.88
C TYR A 617 -34.87 11.86 -14.38
N ARG A 618 -34.01 12.64 -15.06
CA ARG A 618 -33.67 12.48 -16.48
C ARG A 618 -32.21 12.85 -16.72
N VAL A 619 -31.53 12.05 -17.53
CA VAL A 619 -30.14 12.27 -17.94
C VAL A 619 -30.06 12.37 -19.46
N TRP A 620 -29.19 13.24 -19.95
CA TRP A 620 -28.78 13.33 -21.35
C TRP A 620 -27.26 13.18 -21.45
N VAL A 621 -26.82 12.59 -22.55
CA VAL A 621 -25.40 12.35 -22.84
C VAL A 621 -24.97 13.30 -23.95
N ARG A 622 -23.83 13.97 -23.78
CA ARG A 622 -23.30 14.87 -24.80
C ARG A 622 -22.69 14.07 -25.96
N ARG A 623 -22.97 14.48 -27.20
CA ARG A 623 -22.40 13.84 -28.39
C ARG A 623 -20.89 14.10 -28.46
N THR A 624 -20.13 13.06 -28.77
CA THR A 624 -18.67 13.12 -28.98
C THR A 624 -18.29 13.55 -30.40
N THR A 625 -19.19 13.43 -31.37
CA THR A 625 -19.04 13.90 -32.75
C THR A 625 -20.16 14.87 -33.12
N MET A 626 -19.78 16.06 -33.60
CA MET A 626 -20.73 17.04 -34.12
C MET A 626 -21.30 16.54 -35.46
N PRO A 627 -22.62 16.64 -35.71
CA PRO A 627 -23.15 16.41 -37.06
C PRO A 627 -22.49 17.42 -38.00
N GLY A 628 -21.75 16.92 -39.00
CA GLY A 628 -21.07 17.75 -39.97
C GLY A 628 -22.05 18.70 -40.66
N LYS A 629 -21.72 19.98 -40.72
CA LYS A 629 -22.34 20.90 -41.68
C LYS A 629 -22.04 20.36 -43.08
N TYR A 630 -23.03 19.73 -43.71
CA TYR A 630 -23.01 19.55 -45.16
C TYR A 630 -23.08 20.93 -45.81
N ASN A 631 -21.95 21.42 -46.33
CA ASN A 631 -21.98 22.36 -47.43
C ASN A 631 -22.07 21.54 -48.71
N SER A 632 -23.29 21.41 -49.24
CA SER A 632 -23.51 21.07 -50.64
C SER A 632 -22.97 22.23 -51.49
N LEU A 633 -21.72 22.12 -51.94
CA LEU A 633 -21.23 22.91 -53.07
C LEU A 633 -21.32 22.02 -54.31
N GLY A 634 -22.23 22.39 -55.22
CA GLY A 634 -22.33 21.83 -56.56
C GLY A 634 -21.07 22.08 -57.39
N PRO A 635 -20.97 21.51 -58.60
CA PRO A 635 -19.76 21.55 -59.40
C PRO A 635 -19.45 22.99 -59.82
N THR A 636 -18.23 23.45 -59.52
CA THR A 636 -17.65 24.70 -60.01
C THR A 636 -17.42 24.65 -61.53
N PRO A 637 -17.72 25.71 -62.29
CA PRO A 637 -17.14 25.94 -63.60
C PRO A 637 -15.79 26.67 -63.49
N GLU A 638 -14.87 26.31 -64.39
CA GLU A 638 -13.55 26.90 -64.60
C GLU A 638 -13.60 28.39 -64.99
N ALA A 639 -12.61 29.17 -64.51
CA ALA A 639 -12.04 30.29 -65.28
C ALA A 639 -10.62 30.65 -64.80
N THR A 640 -9.72 30.52 -65.77
CA THR A 640 -8.37 31.03 -66.07
C THR A 640 -7.74 32.20 -65.25
N PRO A 641 -6.38 32.29 -65.25
CA PRO A 641 -5.59 33.10 -64.31
C PRO A 641 -5.13 34.44 -64.91
N LEU A 642 -4.85 35.44 -64.06
CA LEU A 642 -3.78 36.44 -64.26
C LEU A 642 -3.69 37.46 -63.11
N GLY A 643 -2.46 37.78 -62.69
CA GLY A 643 -2.09 39.10 -62.15
C GLY A 643 -1.66 39.17 -60.68
N SER A 644 -0.36 39.07 -60.44
CA SER A 644 0.33 39.84 -59.37
C SER A 644 0.51 41.30 -59.84
N PRO A 645 0.93 42.31 -59.04
CA PRO A 645 1.49 42.27 -57.67
C PRO A 645 1.01 43.40 -56.71
N ARG A 646 1.33 43.30 -55.39
CA ARG A 646 2.16 44.25 -54.61
C ARG A 646 1.94 44.12 -53.09
N GLY A 647 3.06 44.23 -52.38
CA GLY A 647 3.27 44.02 -50.95
C GLY A 647 2.43 44.86 -49.97
N GLY A 648 2.27 44.30 -48.78
CA GLY A 648 1.80 44.98 -47.57
C GLY A 648 2.04 44.09 -46.35
N LYS A 649 3.05 44.44 -45.55
CA LYS A 649 3.49 43.79 -44.30
C LYS A 649 2.33 43.60 -43.31
N LYS A 650 2.26 42.45 -42.62
CA LYS A 650 1.77 42.35 -41.23
C LYS A 650 2.38 41.13 -40.52
N ALA A 651 2.72 41.37 -39.26
CA ALA A 651 3.46 40.50 -38.35
C ALA A 651 2.68 39.23 -37.99
N GLY A 652 3.39 38.10 -37.92
CA GLY A 652 2.95 36.87 -37.29
C GLY A 652 3.62 36.72 -35.92
N GLU A 653 2.82 36.47 -34.88
CA GLU A 653 3.27 35.78 -33.67
C GLU A 653 2.89 34.31 -33.83
N GLU A 654 3.90 33.50 -34.17
CA GLU A 654 3.88 32.05 -34.12
C GLU A 654 4.65 31.62 -32.87
N VAL A 655 3.98 30.95 -31.94
CA VAL A 655 4.62 30.34 -30.76
C VAL A 655 5.40 29.12 -31.22
N ARG A 656 6.72 29.28 -31.38
CA ARG A 656 7.67 28.16 -31.56
C ARG A 656 7.86 27.42 -30.24
N LEU A 657 7.38 26.18 -30.16
CA LEU A 657 7.92 25.19 -29.23
C LEU A 657 9.34 24.85 -29.66
N SER A 658 10.29 24.95 -28.72
CA SER A 658 11.72 24.76 -28.98
C SER A 658 12.03 23.33 -29.46
N SER A 659 12.95 23.24 -30.41
CA SER A 659 13.51 22.02 -31.00
C SER A 659 14.25 21.11 -30.00
N ASP A 660 14.38 21.51 -28.73
CA ASP A 660 15.14 20.76 -27.72
C ASP A 660 14.29 19.71 -26.97
N VAL A 661 12.97 19.89 -26.94
CA VAL A 661 12.05 18.93 -26.27
C VAL A 661 11.82 17.68 -27.13
N ALA A 662 11.78 17.84 -28.46
CA ALA A 662 11.60 16.72 -29.39
C ALA A 662 12.81 15.77 -29.40
N LEU A 663 14.03 16.32 -29.36
CA LEU A 663 15.27 15.54 -29.26
C LEU A 663 15.38 14.76 -27.93
N THR A 664 14.89 15.33 -26.84
CA THR A 664 14.94 14.69 -25.51
C THR A 664 13.99 13.48 -25.42
N ILE A 665 12.82 13.56 -26.06
CA ILE A 665 11.83 12.47 -26.08
C ILE A 665 12.29 11.30 -26.99
N GLU A 666 12.92 11.59 -28.13
CA GLU A 666 13.50 10.54 -28.98
C GLU A 666 14.71 9.86 -28.32
N THR A 667 15.55 10.62 -27.61
CA THR A 667 16.71 10.06 -26.90
C THR A 667 16.27 9.16 -25.73
N LEU A 668 15.21 9.53 -25.00
CA LEU A 668 14.64 8.70 -23.93
C LEU A 668 14.00 7.42 -24.48
N LYS A 669 13.31 7.47 -25.62
CA LYS A 669 12.76 6.27 -26.30
C LYS A 669 13.85 5.33 -26.81
N LEU A 670 14.96 5.88 -27.32
CA LEU A 670 16.14 5.11 -27.73
C LEU A 670 16.84 4.44 -26.54
N MET A 671 16.98 5.15 -25.42
CA MET A 671 17.58 4.62 -24.19
C MET A 671 16.76 3.47 -23.57
N ASP A 672 15.43 3.59 -23.54
CA ASP A 672 14.54 2.50 -23.07
C ASP A 672 14.62 1.27 -23.98
N SER A 673 14.67 1.46 -25.31
CA SER A 673 14.81 0.35 -26.26
C SER A 673 16.16 -0.38 -26.13
N MET A 674 17.25 0.36 -25.83
CA MET A 674 18.58 -0.20 -25.59
C MET A 674 18.68 -0.96 -24.28
N GLN A 675 18.01 -0.50 -23.20
CA GLN A 675 17.98 -1.23 -21.93
C GLN A 675 17.19 -2.53 -22.04
N LEU A 676 16.05 -2.52 -22.74
CA LEU A 676 15.25 -3.71 -23.04
C LEU A 676 16.00 -4.70 -23.96
N GLY A 677 16.77 -4.19 -24.92
CA GLY A 677 17.63 -5.01 -25.79
C GLY A 677 18.72 -5.75 -25.02
N LYS A 678 19.45 -5.05 -24.13
CA LYS A 678 20.47 -5.66 -23.27
C LYS A 678 19.89 -6.65 -22.25
N LEU A 679 18.66 -6.41 -21.79
CA LEU A 679 17.96 -7.35 -20.91
C LEU A 679 17.56 -8.63 -21.66
N ARG A 680 17.10 -8.52 -22.91
CA ARG A 680 16.79 -9.67 -23.78
C ARG A 680 18.01 -10.49 -24.15
N GLU A 681 19.15 -9.87 -24.46
CA GLU A 681 20.41 -10.59 -24.71
C GLU A 681 20.91 -11.33 -23.46
N ARG A 682 20.81 -10.71 -22.28
CA ARG A 682 21.14 -11.40 -21.02
C ARG A 682 20.19 -12.55 -20.72
N LEU A 683 18.90 -12.40 -21.00
CA LEU A 683 17.92 -13.47 -20.83
C LEU A 683 18.18 -14.65 -21.78
N HIS A 684 18.53 -14.37 -23.05
CA HIS A 684 18.90 -15.39 -24.02
C HIS A 684 20.19 -16.12 -23.64
N THR A 685 21.18 -15.40 -23.11
CA THR A 685 22.45 -15.98 -22.65
C THR A 685 22.23 -16.87 -21.42
N LEU A 686 21.35 -16.47 -20.50
CA LEU A 686 20.94 -17.27 -19.33
C LEU A 686 20.15 -18.51 -19.75
N LEU A 687 19.20 -18.39 -20.67
CA LEU A 687 18.45 -19.53 -21.22
C LEU A 687 19.38 -20.53 -21.89
N HIS A 688 20.29 -20.06 -22.74
CA HIS A 688 21.25 -20.91 -23.43
C HIS A 688 22.22 -21.61 -22.45
N ALA A 689 22.70 -20.90 -21.42
CA ALA A 689 23.55 -21.51 -20.38
C ALA A 689 22.80 -22.59 -19.57
N THR A 690 21.48 -22.41 -19.37
CA THR A 690 20.63 -23.36 -18.66
C THR A 690 20.33 -24.60 -19.51
N GLU A 691 20.12 -24.42 -20.82
CA GLU A 691 19.96 -25.52 -21.78
C GLU A 691 21.25 -26.33 -21.95
N THR A 692 22.41 -25.68 -22.01
CA THR A 692 23.72 -26.36 -22.07
C THR A 692 24.03 -27.11 -20.77
N ALA A 693 23.65 -26.57 -19.61
CA ALA A 693 23.79 -27.26 -18.32
C ALA A 693 22.85 -28.47 -18.19
N MET A 694 21.66 -28.42 -18.80
CA MET A 694 20.75 -29.57 -18.86
C MET A 694 21.22 -30.64 -19.87
N ALA A 695 21.78 -30.25 -21.01
CA ALA A 695 22.34 -31.17 -22.00
C ALA A 695 23.58 -31.93 -21.48
N HIS A 696 24.43 -31.29 -20.65
CA HIS A 696 25.56 -31.97 -20.01
C HIS A 696 25.16 -32.94 -18.89
N LYS A 697 23.97 -32.78 -18.27
CA LYS A 697 23.46 -33.74 -17.29
C LYS A 697 22.83 -34.99 -17.91
N VAL A 698 22.39 -34.93 -19.17
CA VAL A 698 21.76 -36.08 -19.86
C VAL A 698 22.79 -36.97 -20.58
N ASN A 699 23.96 -36.44 -20.95
CA ASN A 699 25.03 -37.22 -21.58
C ASN A 699 26.09 -37.81 -20.62
N GLY A 700 25.97 -37.55 -19.31
CA GLY A 700 26.86 -38.11 -18.28
C GLY A 700 26.40 -39.45 -17.69
N SER A 701 25.30 -40.02 -18.20
CA SER A 701 24.72 -41.28 -17.73
C SER A 701 24.46 -42.24 -18.89
N ARG A 702 25.51 -42.54 -19.66
CA ARG A 702 25.66 -43.75 -20.47
C ARG A 702 27.08 -44.26 -20.40
#